data_AF-A0A3M1NH37-F1
#
_entry.id   AF-A0A3M1NH37-F1
#
_cell.length_a   1.000
_cell.length_b   1.000
_cell.length_c   1.000
_cell.angle_alpha   90.00
_cell.angle_beta   90.00
_cell.angle_gamma   90.00
#
_symmetry.space_group_name_H-M   'P 1'
#
loop_
_entity.id
_entity.type
_entity.pdbx_description
1 polymer ?
#
loop_
_entity_poly.entity_id
_entity_poly.type
_entity_poly.pdbx_seq_one_letter_code
_entity_poly.pdbx_strand_id
1 'polypeptide(L)'
;MQVRRRFYAGVVVAMLVIAALMAPTFVLAQVAVEAVILFNEAIDFKEPDKPGLTLRLYFTPIDSNRRPVLNVPLRSGQIIMLDPNDGGPYPAEIQQAKGPIELVLLLDVSGSMGGSFNAMKAAANQFVDTMPSEARFTVLTFSHELIERVRSSNDKEQVKRIVNDIPAPRSGDGTCLFDASLRGVETINQLGMPGRRALVVFSDGADWAQGGRRDSQTGARIPCSRAKVNDVTTLATNRRFRVPIYAIGFQPPGSSPDDLDLPALEQMARLTGGILAVGADMPSLFRQVNDAIAAVRVAEAIVKPQRGERIASLRLVLENGATILSNNETFTSPEDYSFKTPTPTGTPTATSTSSFNLSAAAFDPIKRAFRFELIGLITPEAIFEFRIELTTSGGTKINEIIKSMPLDSPLIEVPLPLDAPPGRYNILVTAIGRDGAVVLRQTTPAEFSPTATPTPSATLTPLPVGAQIRSIRYNDEAIKDSVTLTLDLFSPERIDNIRIAIIDRGNFERAAVNVPPAPELFFSLEGIVAGEYVFNVQAFDRNGQQLGPLARFPFVHDRQPTPTITPSLTPTPIVPAAIIQMIRPDVENRRFVVEIAVENEQLIKRYRLEVVDANTGLKIGSDLFFNVPPHDRIVVPFDVLPGGGTVGGDYQFVLRGLNEEDRVITQPSTFQFKLVPPPPTPTITPTPEPTPTPTLTPEPTDLIYRLGRAINNPSQRPLVIGFFGLVVLSIGFLFFALVRRPAKPKTGTGFLAELTGAVKIDQLEGGKGRSNRRGLAKGEQKPLEPPRPPARPMQPLAAGGETMTTAVSVDATSPVPYLAMPSATLFVESTRHMPLAGRSLSITHTPFSLGRRQRDLNFDNDDNVSRDHAEITYKDGVFYITDRKSTHGTYLDERKLDPYVPMPLREGSRIRLGTTTILRFSQSNDPDRTSPEFPGVAPY
;
A
#
# COMPACT_ATOMS: atom_id res chain seq x y z
N MET A 1 -9.76 -68.39 -32.90
CA MET A 1 -10.02 -66.96 -33.22
C MET A 1 -10.67 -66.16 -32.09
N GLN A 2 -11.63 -66.70 -31.32
CA GLN A 2 -12.33 -65.94 -30.26
C GLN A 2 -11.44 -65.47 -29.09
N VAL A 3 -10.40 -66.23 -28.71
CA VAL A 3 -9.49 -65.84 -27.61
C VAL A 3 -8.63 -64.62 -27.97
N ARG A 4 -8.16 -64.54 -29.22
CA ARG A 4 -7.43 -63.36 -29.73
C ARG A 4 -8.32 -62.11 -29.75
N ARG A 5 -9.60 -62.25 -30.08
CA ARG A 5 -10.56 -61.12 -30.14
C ARG A 5 -10.84 -60.54 -28.75
N ARG A 6 -10.90 -61.38 -27.71
CA ARG A 6 -11.04 -60.93 -26.31
C ARG A 6 -9.77 -60.28 -25.76
N PHE A 7 -8.59 -60.76 -26.19
CA PHE A 7 -7.31 -60.16 -25.82
C PHE A 7 -7.14 -58.77 -26.45
N TYR A 8 -7.46 -58.61 -27.74
CA TYR A 8 -7.42 -57.31 -28.41
C TYR A 8 -8.47 -56.32 -27.87
N ALA A 9 -9.68 -56.80 -27.52
CA ALA A 9 -10.68 -55.96 -26.87
C ALA A 9 -10.20 -55.47 -25.49
N GLY A 10 -9.55 -56.33 -24.70
CA GLY A 10 -8.95 -55.95 -23.42
C GLY A 10 -7.82 -54.93 -23.56
N VAL A 11 -6.97 -55.06 -24.58
CA VAL A 11 -5.88 -54.11 -24.86
C VAL A 11 -6.42 -52.76 -25.36
N VAL A 12 -7.47 -52.75 -26.18
CA VAL A 12 -8.12 -51.51 -26.65
C VAL A 12 -8.83 -50.79 -25.51
N VAL A 13 -9.50 -51.52 -24.61
CA VAL A 13 -10.10 -50.92 -23.41
C VAL A 13 -9.03 -50.39 -22.47
N ALA A 14 -7.92 -51.12 -22.28
CA ALA A 14 -6.80 -50.64 -21.47
C ALA A 14 -6.14 -49.39 -22.08
N MET A 15 -5.98 -49.33 -23.41
CA MET A 15 -5.48 -48.13 -24.09
C MET A 15 -6.47 -46.97 -24.04
N LEU A 16 -7.78 -47.20 -24.12
CA LEU A 16 -8.80 -46.16 -23.95
C LEU A 16 -8.85 -45.64 -22.51
N VAL A 17 -8.63 -46.49 -21.52
CA VAL A 17 -8.53 -46.08 -20.11
C VAL A 17 -7.25 -45.30 -19.86
N ILE A 18 -6.11 -45.73 -20.42
CA ILE A 18 -4.85 -44.97 -20.35
C ILE A 18 -4.96 -43.65 -21.13
N ALA A 19 -5.63 -43.62 -22.28
CA ALA A 19 -5.88 -42.41 -23.05
C ALA A 19 -6.92 -41.49 -22.38
N ALA A 20 -7.82 -42.02 -21.55
CA ALA A 20 -8.73 -41.22 -20.72
C ALA A 20 -8.04 -40.71 -19.44
N LEU A 21 -7.05 -41.43 -18.92
CA LEU A 21 -6.16 -41.00 -17.82
C LEU A 21 -5.07 -40.02 -18.30
N MET A 22 -4.70 -40.06 -19.59
CA MET A 22 -3.73 -39.19 -20.26
C MET A 22 -4.39 -38.13 -21.14
N ALA A 23 -5.72 -38.15 -21.29
CA ALA A 23 -6.43 -37.01 -21.82
C ALA A 23 -6.12 -35.88 -20.86
N PRO A 24 -5.60 -34.73 -21.33
CA PRO A 24 -5.49 -33.58 -20.47
C PRO A 24 -6.91 -33.33 -19.99
N THR A 25 -7.17 -33.59 -18.72
CA THR A 25 -8.17 -32.82 -18.03
C THR A 25 -7.69 -31.39 -18.29
N PHE A 26 -8.35 -30.71 -19.22
CA PHE A 26 -8.41 -29.27 -19.20
C PHE A 26 -9.19 -28.93 -17.92
N VAL A 27 -8.54 -29.16 -16.78
CA VAL A 27 -8.59 -28.22 -15.69
C VAL A 27 -8.15 -26.95 -16.40
N LEU A 28 -9.10 -26.07 -16.71
CA LEU A 28 -8.78 -24.66 -16.90
C LEU A 28 -7.85 -24.35 -15.73
N ALA A 29 -6.56 -24.18 -16.01
CA ALA A 29 -5.63 -23.74 -15.00
C ALA A 29 -6.22 -22.42 -14.52
N GLN A 30 -6.94 -22.45 -13.40
CA GLN A 30 -7.38 -21.25 -12.75
C GLN A 30 -6.07 -20.55 -12.43
N VAL A 31 -5.82 -19.45 -13.13
CA VAL A 31 -4.69 -18.59 -12.83
C VAL A 31 -4.84 -18.26 -11.35
N ALA A 32 -3.92 -18.75 -10.52
CA ALA A 32 -3.92 -18.43 -9.11
C ALA A 32 -3.69 -16.93 -9.01
N VAL A 33 -4.75 -16.19 -8.66
CA VAL A 33 -4.69 -14.75 -8.48
C VAL A 33 -4.42 -14.49 -7.00
N GLU A 34 -3.40 -13.69 -6.71
CA GLU A 34 -3.06 -13.18 -5.40
C GLU A 34 -3.39 -11.67 -5.32
N ALA A 35 -3.55 -11.15 -4.11
CA ALA A 35 -3.73 -9.71 -3.87
C ALA A 35 -2.58 -9.19 -3.02
N VAL A 36 -1.84 -8.20 -3.50
CA VAL A 36 -0.72 -7.59 -2.77
C VAL A 36 -1.09 -6.18 -2.36
N ILE A 37 -1.11 -5.90 -1.05
CA ILE A 37 -1.32 -4.56 -0.50
C ILE A 37 -0.06 -3.72 -0.71
N LEU A 38 -0.25 -2.57 -1.33
CA LEU A 38 0.78 -1.58 -1.67
C LEU A 38 1.00 -0.57 -0.55
N PHE A 39 -0.07 -0.07 0.06
CA PHE A 39 -0.04 0.84 1.21
C PHE A 39 -1.46 1.01 1.76
N ASN A 40 -1.57 1.62 2.94
CA ASN A 40 -2.83 1.94 3.57
C ASN A 40 -3.00 3.45 3.82
N GLU A 41 -4.24 3.89 3.90
CA GLU A 41 -4.62 5.19 4.44
C GLU A 41 -5.67 4.97 5.54
N ALA A 42 -5.35 5.42 6.75
CA ALA A 42 -6.25 5.40 7.90
C ALA A 42 -6.73 6.84 8.16
N ILE A 43 -8.00 7.10 7.85
CA ILE A 43 -8.61 8.43 7.89
C ILE A 43 -9.59 8.47 9.07
N ASP A 44 -9.29 9.29 10.06
CA ASP A 44 -10.20 9.59 11.17
C ASP A 44 -11.26 10.57 10.68
N PHE A 45 -12.40 10.04 10.27
CA PHE A 45 -13.55 10.83 9.84
C PHE A 45 -14.68 10.64 10.84
N LYS A 46 -15.03 11.71 11.56
CA LYS A 46 -16.11 11.70 12.55
C LYS A 46 -17.45 11.93 11.86
N GLU A 47 -17.97 10.89 11.19
CA GLU A 47 -19.37 10.89 10.76
C GLU A 47 -20.29 10.78 11.99
N PRO A 48 -21.25 11.71 12.18
CA PRO A 48 -22.15 11.71 13.34
C PRO A 48 -22.92 10.39 13.54
N ASP A 49 -23.21 9.68 12.45
CA ASP A 49 -24.08 8.50 12.43
C ASP A 49 -23.32 7.17 12.29
N LYS A 50 -21.99 7.19 12.10
CA LYS A 50 -21.14 5.99 11.94
C LYS A 50 -19.76 6.18 12.57
N PRO A 51 -19.61 5.97 13.90
CA PRO A 51 -18.30 6.03 14.53
C PRO A 51 -17.41 4.87 14.04
N GLY A 52 -16.23 5.20 13.53
CA GLY A 52 -15.22 4.25 13.08
C GLY A 52 -14.07 4.95 12.34
N LEU A 53 -13.02 4.20 12.04
CA LEU A 53 -11.88 4.66 11.26
C LEU A 53 -12.06 4.23 9.81
N THR A 54 -11.99 5.16 8.87
CA THR A 54 -12.01 4.80 7.44
C THR A 54 -10.66 4.25 7.04
N LEU A 55 -10.59 2.95 6.72
CA LEU A 55 -9.37 2.28 6.29
C LEU A 55 -9.45 1.99 4.79
N ARG A 56 -8.50 2.54 4.04
CA ARG A 56 -8.28 2.26 2.62
C ARG A 56 -7.03 1.40 2.47
N LEU A 57 -7.17 0.24 1.83
CA LEU A 57 -6.05 -0.62 1.44
C LEU A 57 -5.89 -0.56 -0.07
N TYR A 58 -4.79 0.02 -0.54
CA TYR A 58 -4.46 0.03 -1.96
C TYR A 58 -3.76 -1.29 -2.28
N PHE A 59 -4.22 -1.98 -3.31
CA PHE A 59 -3.70 -3.31 -3.65
C PHE A 59 -3.67 -3.55 -5.16
N THR A 60 -2.81 -4.46 -5.60
CA THR A 60 -2.75 -4.92 -6.99
C THR A 60 -3.05 -6.41 -7.04
N PRO A 61 -4.03 -6.86 -7.84
CA PRO A 61 -4.20 -8.27 -8.14
C PRO A 61 -3.11 -8.76 -9.09
N ILE A 62 -2.46 -9.87 -8.76
CA ILE A 62 -1.37 -10.45 -9.56
C ILE A 62 -1.61 -11.93 -9.82
N ASP A 63 -1.08 -12.45 -10.93
CA ASP A 63 -1.07 -13.88 -11.23
C ASP A 63 0.11 -14.61 -10.58
N SER A 64 0.17 -15.94 -10.77
CA SER A 64 1.29 -16.78 -10.31
C SER A 64 2.66 -16.40 -10.89
N ASN A 65 2.69 -15.65 -11.99
CA ASN A 65 3.90 -15.11 -12.60
C ASN A 65 4.19 -13.66 -12.16
N ARG A 66 3.47 -13.15 -11.16
CA ARG A 66 3.51 -11.78 -10.65
C ARG A 66 3.17 -10.70 -11.68
N ARG A 67 2.37 -11.05 -12.69
CA ARG A 67 1.86 -10.08 -13.65
C ARG A 67 0.56 -9.48 -13.14
N PRO A 68 0.35 -8.17 -13.32
CA PRO A 68 -0.88 -7.51 -12.90
C PRO A 68 -2.07 -8.07 -13.67
N VAL A 69 -3.16 -8.33 -12.96
CA VAL A 69 -4.43 -8.76 -13.54
C VAL A 69 -5.40 -7.59 -13.51
N LEU A 70 -5.57 -6.93 -14.66
CA LEU A 70 -6.44 -5.75 -14.80
C LEU A 70 -7.90 -6.05 -14.45
N ASN A 71 -8.39 -7.20 -14.92
CA ASN A 71 -9.80 -7.60 -14.79
C ASN A 71 -9.90 -8.88 -13.95
N VAL A 72 -10.10 -8.71 -12.64
CA VAL A 72 -10.43 -9.81 -11.73
C VAL A 72 -11.94 -9.83 -11.50
N PRO A 73 -12.63 -10.97 -11.74
CA PRO A 73 -14.07 -11.10 -11.49
C PRO A 73 -14.31 -11.21 -9.98
N LEU A 74 -14.41 -10.05 -9.33
CA LEU A 74 -14.64 -9.92 -7.90
C LEU A 74 -16.13 -9.90 -7.59
N ARG A 75 -16.56 -10.74 -6.65
CA ARG A 75 -17.91 -10.74 -6.08
C ARG A 75 -18.02 -9.81 -4.87
N SER A 76 -17.02 -9.82 -3.98
CA SER A 76 -16.99 -8.96 -2.79
C SER A 76 -15.59 -8.86 -2.20
N GLY A 77 -15.37 -7.87 -1.33
CA GLY A 77 -14.15 -7.68 -0.56
C GLY A 77 -14.45 -7.46 0.92
N GLN A 78 -13.53 -7.86 1.79
CA GLN A 78 -13.63 -7.67 3.23
C GLN A 78 -12.27 -7.37 3.84
N ILE A 79 -12.21 -6.41 4.76
CA ILE A 79 -11.05 -6.18 5.60
C ILE A 79 -11.17 -7.04 6.86
N ILE A 80 -10.16 -7.86 7.09
CA ILE A 80 -10.04 -8.75 8.24
C ILE A 80 -9.04 -8.13 9.21
N MET A 81 -9.50 -7.78 10.40
CA MET A 81 -8.62 -7.38 11.50
C MET A 81 -8.01 -8.64 12.13
N LEU A 82 -6.70 -8.62 12.40
CA LEU A 82 -6.02 -9.77 12.98
C LEU A 82 -6.23 -9.88 14.49
N ASP A 83 -6.42 -8.77 15.18
CA ASP A 83 -6.78 -8.78 16.60
C ASP A 83 -8.30 -8.93 16.74
N PRO A 84 -8.80 -9.99 17.40
CA PRO A 84 -10.23 -10.19 17.59
C PRO A 84 -10.94 -9.05 18.32
N ASN A 85 -10.22 -8.25 19.12
CA ASN A 85 -10.78 -7.11 19.85
C ASN A 85 -11.11 -5.92 18.93
N ASP A 86 -10.58 -5.91 17.71
CA ASP A 86 -10.91 -4.91 16.69
C ASP A 86 -12.21 -5.22 15.95
N GLY A 87 -12.85 -6.37 16.19
CA GLY A 87 -14.05 -6.78 15.47
C GLY A 87 -13.81 -7.15 14.00
N GLY A 88 -14.88 -7.09 13.20
CA GLY A 88 -14.90 -7.54 11.80
C GLY A 88 -15.36 -9.00 11.62
N PRO A 89 -15.32 -9.55 10.40
CA PRO A 89 -14.80 -8.95 9.15
C PRO A 89 -15.62 -7.75 8.68
N TYR A 90 -14.94 -6.72 8.17
CA TYR A 90 -15.56 -5.49 7.68
C TYR A 90 -15.83 -5.60 6.18
N PRO A 91 -17.08 -5.45 5.70
CA PRO A 91 -17.35 -5.33 4.28
C PRO A 91 -16.56 -4.16 3.69
N ALA A 92 -15.84 -4.42 2.61
CA ALA A 92 -15.01 -3.43 1.94
C ALA A 92 -15.53 -3.18 0.54
N GLU A 93 -15.68 -1.90 0.20
CA GLU A 93 -15.99 -1.48 -1.15
C GLU A 93 -14.71 -1.51 -1.98
N ILE A 94 -14.74 -2.25 -3.09
CA ILE A 94 -13.59 -2.36 -4.00
C ILE A 94 -13.81 -1.44 -5.18
N GLN A 95 -12.91 -0.49 -5.36
CA GLN A 95 -12.94 0.46 -6.48
C GLN A 95 -11.60 0.50 -7.21
N GLN A 96 -11.61 1.00 -8.45
CA GLN A 96 -10.38 1.34 -9.13
C GLN A 96 -9.75 2.55 -8.45
N ALA A 97 -8.44 2.52 -8.19
CA ALA A 97 -7.78 3.67 -7.60
C ALA A 97 -7.80 4.86 -8.57
N LYS A 98 -8.39 5.97 -8.15
CA LYS A 98 -8.49 7.24 -8.91
C LYS A 98 -7.69 8.34 -8.19
N GLY A 99 -7.44 9.45 -8.88
CA GLY A 99 -6.73 10.62 -8.33
C GLY A 99 -5.31 10.79 -8.85
N PRO A 100 -4.65 11.92 -8.54
CA PRO A 100 -3.31 12.21 -9.05
C PRO A 100 -2.30 11.15 -8.59
N ILE A 101 -1.32 10.88 -9.45
CA ILE A 101 -0.19 9.99 -9.13
C ILE A 101 1.12 10.75 -9.31
N GLU A 102 1.96 10.73 -8.29
CA GLU A 102 3.32 11.26 -8.36
C GLU A 102 4.29 10.14 -8.75
N LEU A 103 4.88 10.26 -9.94
CA LEU A 103 5.80 9.29 -10.52
C LEU A 103 7.21 9.85 -10.55
N VAL A 104 8.15 9.18 -9.90
CA VAL A 104 9.57 9.38 -10.19
C VAL A 104 9.99 8.35 -11.25
N LEU A 105 10.36 8.84 -12.42
CA LEU A 105 10.93 8.04 -13.50
C LEU A 105 12.45 8.12 -13.41
N LEU A 106 13.08 7.02 -12.97
CA LEU A 106 14.52 6.91 -12.81
C LEU A 106 15.11 6.13 -13.99
N LEU A 107 15.81 6.84 -14.89
CA LEU A 107 16.32 6.33 -16.15
C LEU A 107 17.84 6.15 -16.12
N ASP A 108 18.29 4.92 -16.36
CA ASP A 108 19.70 4.61 -16.52
C ASP A 108 20.26 5.22 -17.82
N VAL A 109 21.36 5.97 -17.67
CA VAL A 109 22.16 6.57 -18.74
C VAL A 109 23.65 6.24 -18.56
N SER A 110 23.95 5.06 -18.01
CA SER A 110 25.30 4.51 -17.90
C SER A 110 25.88 4.10 -19.24
N GLY A 111 27.17 3.76 -19.26
CA GLY A 111 27.88 3.46 -20.51
C GLY A 111 27.33 2.27 -21.29
N SER A 112 26.72 1.27 -20.62
CA SER A 112 26.06 0.10 -21.24
C SER A 112 24.88 0.50 -22.11
N MET A 113 24.18 1.56 -21.73
CA MET A 113 22.99 2.04 -22.43
C MET A 113 23.28 2.65 -23.81
N GLY A 114 24.55 2.81 -24.23
CA GLY A 114 24.92 3.47 -25.49
C GLY A 114 24.16 2.97 -26.72
N GLY A 115 23.99 1.65 -26.88
CA GLY A 115 23.26 1.06 -28.02
C GLY A 115 21.74 1.12 -27.90
N SER A 116 21.22 1.30 -26.69
CA SER A 116 19.79 1.19 -26.36
C SER A 116 19.17 2.54 -25.95
N PHE A 117 19.98 3.59 -25.86
CA PHE A 117 19.62 4.90 -25.34
C PHE A 117 18.44 5.54 -26.07
N ASN A 118 18.45 5.53 -27.41
CA ASN A 118 17.35 6.10 -28.19
C ASN A 118 16.05 5.29 -28.07
N ALA A 119 16.16 3.97 -27.94
CA ALA A 119 15.00 3.11 -27.69
C ALA A 119 14.40 3.38 -26.30
N MET A 120 15.24 3.63 -25.30
CA MET A 120 14.81 4.04 -23.96
C MET A 120 14.04 5.36 -23.98
N LYS A 121 14.55 6.39 -24.67
CA LYS A 121 13.82 7.66 -24.81
C LYS A 121 12.45 7.47 -25.47
N ALA A 122 12.38 6.66 -26.54
CA ALA A 122 11.12 6.38 -27.22
C ALA A 122 10.12 5.64 -26.32
N ALA A 123 10.57 4.63 -25.58
CA ALA A 123 9.72 3.87 -24.66
C ALA A 123 9.26 4.73 -23.46
N ALA A 124 10.14 5.57 -22.91
CA ALA A 124 9.80 6.51 -21.85
C ALA A 124 8.76 7.55 -22.31
N ASN A 125 8.88 8.08 -23.53
CA ASN A 125 7.87 8.99 -24.09
C ASN A 125 6.50 8.29 -24.24
N GLN A 126 6.48 7.06 -24.75
CA GLN A 126 5.26 6.28 -24.86
C GLN A 126 4.62 6.04 -23.49
N PHE A 127 5.42 5.75 -22.46
CA PHE A 127 4.95 5.58 -21.08
C PHE A 127 4.31 6.86 -20.52
N VAL A 128 4.91 8.04 -20.77
CA VAL A 128 4.33 9.34 -20.39
C VAL A 128 2.99 9.58 -21.10
N ASP A 129 2.89 9.23 -22.37
CA ASP A 129 1.65 9.38 -23.15
C ASP A 129 0.52 8.52 -22.60
N THR A 130 0.79 7.28 -22.17
CA THR A 130 -0.25 6.33 -21.70
C THR A 130 -0.79 6.62 -20.29
N MET A 131 -0.08 7.40 -19.48
CA MET A 131 -0.51 7.73 -18.12
C MET A 131 -1.74 8.66 -18.09
N PRO A 132 -2.51 8.76 -16.99
CA PRO A 132 -3.58 9.74 -16.85
C PRO A 132 -3.08 11.20 -16.98
N SER A 133 -3.96 12.14 -17.33
CA SER A 133 -3.62 13.57 -17.51
C SER A 133 -3.16 14.25 -16.21
N GLU A 134 -3.66 13.77 -15.08
CA GLU A 134 -3.35 14.23 -13.73
C GLU A 134 -2.07 13.60 -13.15
N ALA A 135 -1.40 12.72 -13.90
CA ALA A 135 -0.12 12.15 -13.50
C ALA A 135 0.97 13.23 -13.52
N ARG A 136 1.77 13.27 -12.46
CA ARG A 136 2.88 14.18 -12.28
C ARG A 136 4.18 13.40 -12.37
N PHE A 137 5.15 13.93 -13.10
CA PHE A 137 6.42 13.28 -13.37
C PHE A 137 7.58 14.07 -12.80
N THR A 138 8.42 13.37 -12.07
CA THR A 138 9.78 13.77 -11.75
C THR A 138 10.71 12.85 -12.52
N VAL A 139 11.58 13.39 -13.39
CA VAL A 139 12.50 12.57 -14.19
C VAL A 139 13.91 12.72 -13.62
N LEU A 140 14.48 11.60 -13.21
CA LEU A 140 15.86 11.48 -12.76
C LEU A 140 16.63 10.62 -13.77
N THR A 141 17.84 11.04 -14.13
CA THR A 141 18.76 10.22 -14.92
C THR A 141 19.98 9.88 -14.10
N PHE A 142 20.47 8.65 -14.18
CA PHE A 142 21.61 8.23 -13.39
C PHE A 142 22.66 7.46 -14.20
N SER A 143 23.91 7.62 -13.78
CA SER A 143 25.05 6.78 -14.14
C SER A 143 25.91 6.62 -12.88
N HIS A 144 27.15 7.14 -12.88
CA HIS A 144 27.91 7.45 -11.67
C HIS A 144 27.54 8.81 -11.06
N GLU A 145 26.82 9.63 -11.83
CA GLU A 145 26.20 10.88 -11.37
C GLU A 145 24.68 10.75 -11.46
N LEU A 146 23.98 11.40 -10.52
CA LEU A 146 22.53 11.50 -10.53
C LEU A 146 22.11 12.94 -10.88
N ILE A 147 21.24 13.08 -11.87
CA ILE A 147 20.79 14.38 -12.37
C ILE A 147 19.26 14.41 -12.37
N GLU A 148 18.69 15.35 -11.63
CA GLU A 148 17.27 15.69 -11.72
C GLU A 148 17.03 16.55 -12.96
N ARG A 149 16.19 16.07 -13.88
CA ARG A 149 15.89 16.73 -15.15
C ARG A 149 14.64 17.60 -15.05
N VAL A 150 13.65 17.14 -14.31
CA VAL A 150 12.44 17.88 -13.98
C VAL A 150 11.85 17.35 -12.69
N ARG A 151 11.23 18.24 -11.93
CA ARG A 151 10.54 17.93 -10.67
C ARG A 151 9.05 18.17 -10.81
N SER A 152 8.28 17.12 -10.55
CA SER A 152 6.82 17.10 -10.41
C SER A 152 6.07 17.96 -11.43
N SER A 153 6.20 17.63 -12.72
CA SER A 153 5.46 18.27 -13.82
C SER A 153 4.31 17.40 -14.32
N ASN A 154 3.14 18.00 -14.52
CA ASN A 154 2.00 17.37 -15.22
C ASN A 154 1.92 17.79 -16.71
N ASP A 155 2.82 18.64 -17.20
CA ASP A 155 2.92 18.96 -18.62
C ASP A 155 3.67 17.83 -19.35
N LYS A 156 2.90 16.90 -19.91
CA LYS A 156 3.45 15.75 -20.65
C LYS A 156 4.34 16.14 -21.82
N GLU A 157 4.05 17.23 -22.52
CA GLU A 157 4.89 17.71 -23.63
C GLU A 157 6.22 18.26 -23.12
N GLN A 158 6.20 18.97 -21.98
CA GLN A 158 7.42 19.38 -21.30
C GLN A 158 8.27 18.17 -20.90
N VAL A 159 7.66 17.17 -20.25
CA VAL A 159 8.35 15.94 -19.82
C VAL A 159 8.97 15.21 -21.02
N LYS A 160 8.24 15.03 -22.12
CA LYS A 160 8.76 14.40 -23.34
C LYS A 160 9.91 15.18 -23.97
N ARG A 161 9.83 16.52 -24.03
CA ARG A 161 10.95 17.36 -24.48
C ARG A 161 12.19 17.12 -23.62
N ILE A 162 12.03 17.14 -22.30
CA ILE A 162 13.13 16.87 -21.35
C ILE A 162 13.73 15.48 -21.56
N VAL A 163 12.90 14.44 -21.74
CA VAL A 163 13.38 13.08 -22.03
C VAL A 163 14.17 13.04 -23.34
N ASN A 164 13.68 13.72 -24.38
CA ASN A 164 14.35 13.79 -25.67
C ASN A 164 15.70 14.52 -25.61
N ASP A 165 15.80 15.54 -24.76
CA ASP A 165 16.98 16.38 -24.53
C ASP A 165 18.04 15.74 -23.60
N ILE A 166 17.78 14.55 -23.06
CA ILE A 166 18.78 13.81 -22.27
C ILE A 166 20.02 13.58 -23.15
N PRO A 167 21.22 13.96 -22.69
CA PRO A 167 22.46 13.75 -23.43
C PRO A 167 22.79 12.25 -23.52
N ALA A 168 23.39 11.84 -24.64
CA ALA A 168 23.83 10.46 -24.83
C ALA A 168 24.85 10.04 -23.76
N PRO A 169 24.81 8.78 -23.31
CA PRO A 169 25.71 8.27 -22.28
C PRO A 169 27.16 8.25 -22.79
N ARG A 170 28.13 8.46 -21.89
CA ARG A 170 29.55 8.34 -22.24
C ARG A 170 30.00 6.89 -22.05
N SER A 171 30.83 6.41 -22.97
CA SER A 171 31.42 5.08 -22.86
C SER A 171 32.22 4.98 -21.56
N GLY A 172 31.91 3.96 -20.75
CA GLY A 172 32.59 3.68 -19.49
C GLY A 172 32.00 4.37 -18.26
N ASP A 173 30.95 5.19 -18.39
CA ASP A 173 30.21 5.70 -17.22
C ASP A 173 29.64 4.52 -16.41
N GLY A 174 29.76 4.60 -15.08
CA GLY A 174 29.28 3.56 -14.16
C GLY A 174 27.76 3.57 -13.98
N THR A 175 27.27 2.60 -13.21
CA THR A 175 25.84 2.37 -12.92
C THR A 175 25.63 2.34 -11.41
N CYS A 176 25.31 3.48 -10.78
CA CYS A 176 25.05 3.60 -9.34
C CYS A 176 23.55 3.38 -9.04
N LEU A 177 23.09 2.14 -9.25
CA LEU A 177 21.69 1.76 -9.20
C LEU A 177 21.05 1.98 -7.82
N PHE A 178 21.73 1.60 -6.75
CA PHE A 178 21.16 1.70 -5.39
C PHE A 178 21.17 3.12 -4.85
N ASP A 179 22.25 3.88 -5.07
CA ASP A 179 22.29 5.31 -4.69
C ASP A 179 21.20 6.10 -5.44
N ALA A 180 21.03 5.82 -6.73
CA ALA A 180 20.00 6.44 -7.54
C ALA A 180 18.58 6.05 -7.10
N SER A 181 18.34 4.77 -6.82
CA SER A 181 17.03 4.28 -6.34
C SER A 181 16.68 4.85 -4.97
N LEU A 182 17.65 4.86 -4.03
CA LEU A 182 17.50 5.47 -2.72
C LEU A 182 17.09 6.94 -2.84
N ARG A 183 17.80 7.69 -3.70
CA ARG A 183 17.49 9.10 -3.93
C ARG A 183 16.14 9.31 -4.63
N GLY A 184 15.72 8.39 -5.49
CA GLY A 184 14.38 8.40 -6.08
C GLY A 184 13.29 8.33 -5.00
N VAL A 185 13.43 7.42 -4.03
CA VAL A 185 12.51 7.30 -2.89
C VAL A 185 12.53 8.56 -2.02
N GLU A 186 13.71 9.09 -1.70
CA GLU A 186 13.85 10.35 -0.95
C GLU A 186 13.16 11.51 -1.66
N THR A 187 13.26 11.58 -2.99
CA THR A 187 12.65 12.62 -3.79
C THR A 187 11.13 12.57 -3.69
N ILE A 188 10.53 11.37 -3.77
CA ILE A 188 9.09 11.18 -3.55
C ILE A 188 8.68 11.66 -2.15
N ASN A 189 9.44 11.30 -1.12
CA ASN A 189 9.16 11.72 0.25
C ASN A 189 9.22 13.26 0.42
N GLN A 190 10.19 13.91 -0.23
CA GLN A 190 10.35 15.38 -0.19
C GLN A 190 9.23 16.15 -0.88
N LEU A 191 8.51 15.52 -1.82
CA LEU A 191 7.40 16.17 -2.52
C LEU A 191 6.18 16.36 -1.61
N GLY A 192 6.07 15.61 -0.52
CA GLY A 192 5.08 15.84 0.55
C GLY A 192 3.62 15.76 0.12
N MET A 193 3.33 15.21 -1.07
CA MET A 193 1.97 15.13 -1.60
C MET A 193 1.24 13.89 -1.10
N PRO A 194 0.01 14.04 -0.56
CA PRO A 194 -0.86 12.90 -0.27
C PRO A 194 -1.34 12.25 -1.58
N GLY A 195 -1.54 10.93 -1.58
CA GLY A 195 -2.07 10.18 -2.72
C GLY A 195 -1.09 9.15 -3.32
N ARG A 196 -1.43 8.70 -4.54
CA ARG A 196 -0.69 7.61 -5.21
C ARG A 196 0.71 8.08 -5.59
N ARG A 197 1.70 7.23 -5.34
CA ARG A 197 3.09 7.48 -5.68
C ARG A 197 3.77 6.21 -6.16
N ALA A 198 4.73 6.36 -7.06
CA ALA A 198 5.55 5.23 -7.48
C ALA A 198 6.93 5.69 -7.96
N LEU A 199 7.93 4.84 -7.70
CA LEU A 199 9.24 4.93 -8.32
C LEU A 199 9.30 3.92 -9.46
N VAL A 200 9.58 4.37 -10.67
CA VAL A 200 9.83 3.50 -11.82
C VAL A 200 11.33 3.51 -12.09
N VAL A 201 12.01 2.40 -11.86
CA VAL A 201 13.46 2.24 -12.06
C VAL A 201 13.70 1.48 -13.35
N PHE A 202 14.36 2.10 -14.32
CA PHE A 202 14.79 1.46 -15.56
C PHE A 202 16.31 1.32 -15.54
N SER A 203 16.82 0.10 -15.71
CA SER A 203 18.27 -0.16 -15.83
C SER A 203 18.57 -1.38 -16.72
N ASP A 204 19.70 -1.35 -17.42
CA ASP A 204 20.23 -2.47 -18.20
C ASP A 204 21.44 -3.15 -17.55
N GLY A 205 21.87 -2.64 -16.39
CA GLY A 205 23.15 -2.95 -15.79
C GLY A 205 23.05 -3.31 -14.31
N ALA A 206 24.00 -4.10 -13.84
CA ALA A 206 24.26 -4.30 -12.43
C ALA A 206 25.03 -3.10 -11.85
N ASP A 207 24.98 -2.95 -10.52
CA ASP A 207 25.57 -1.79 -9.84
C ASP A 207 27.11 -1.77 -9.97
N TRP A 208 27.65 -1.09 -10.98
CA TRP A 208 29.05 -1.22 -11.41
C TRP A 208 29.79 0.10 -11.45
N ALA A 209 30.95 0.16 -10.81
CA ALA A 209 31.82 1.33 -10.83
C ALA A 209 32.30 1.67 -12.25
N GLN A 210 32.63 2.94 -12.46
CA GLN A 210 33.10 3.48 -13.73
C GLN A 210 34.25 2.66 -14.34
N GLY A 211 34.14 2.35 -15.63
CA GLY A 211 35.13 1.56 -16.38
C GLY A 211 35.13 0.06 -16.08
N GLY A 212 34.11 -0.48 -15.39
CA GLY A 212 34.00 -1.91 -15.10
C GLY A 212 35.11 -2.42 -14.19
N ARG A 213 35.60 -1.56 -13.29
CA ARG A 213 36.73 -1.87 -12.39
C ARG A 213 36.41 -3.11 -11.55
N ARG A 214 37.42 -3.98 -11.45
CA ARG A 214 37.41 -5.17 -10.60
C ARG A 214 38.46 -5.03 -9.53
N ASP A 215 38.17 -5.59 -8.37
CA ASP A 215 39.12 -5.67 -7.28
C ASP A 215 40.34 -6.51 -7.72
N SER A 216 41.53 -5.94 -7.56
CA SER A 216 42.77 -6.54 -8.05
C SER A 216 43.19 -7.82 -7.32
N GLN A 217 42.64 -8.07 -6.12
CA GLN A 217 43.02 -9.21 -5.28
C GLN A 217 42.03 -10.36 -5.41
N THR A 218 40.73 -10.04 -5.51
CA THR A 218 39.63 -11.00 -5.52
C THR A 218 39.01 -11.20 -6.92
N GLY A 219 39.26 -10.28 -7.86
CA GLY A 219 38.59 -10.25 -9.17
C GLY A 219 37.10 -9.90 -9.09
N ALA A 220 36.59 -9.60 -7.90
CA ALA A 220 35.21 -9.23 -7.66
C ALA A 220 34.88 -7.88 -8.31
N ARG A 221 33.62 -7.70 -8.71
CA ARG A 221 33.15 -6.42 -9.26
C ARG A 221 33.13 -5.37 -8.15
N ILE A 222 33.59 -4.16 -8.45
CA ILE A 222 33.51 -3.03 -7.51
C ILE A 222 32.16 -2.34 -7.73
N PRO A 223 31.30 -2.26 -6.69
CA PRO A 223 30.01 -1.58 -6.79
C PRO A 223 30.19 -0.08 -7.03
N CYS A 224 29.26 0.53 -7.75
CA CYS A 224 29.22 1.98 -7.92
C CYS A 224 28.61 2.64 -6.70
N SER A 225 27.50 2.08 -6.24
CA SER A 225 26.72 2.63 -5.15
C SER A 225 27.42 2.44 -3.81
N ARG A 226 27.23 3.43 -2.94
CA ARG A 226 27.56 3.30 -1.51
C ARG A 226 26.42 2.62 -0.76
N ALA A 227 25.19 2.92 -1.14
CA ALA A 227 23.98 2.30 -0.64
C ALA A 227 23.88 0.84 -1.10
N LYS A 228 23.15 0.06 -0.32
CA LYS A 228 22.79 -1.33 -0.61
C LYS A 228 21.30 -1.41 -0.97
N VAL A 229 20.92 -2.50 -1.63
CA VAL A 229 19.52 -2.81 -1.92
C VAL A 229 18.62 -2.72 -0.68
N ASN A 230 19.12 -3.13 0.49
CA ASN A 230 18.37 -3.08 1.75
C ASN A 230 18.06 -1.65 2.19
N ASP A 231 18.95 -0.68 1.96
CA ASP A 231 18.75 0.71 2.34
C ASP A 231 17.58 1.30 1.53
N VAL A 232 17.54 0.99 0.22
CA VAL A 232 16.44 1.36 -0.68
C VAL A 232 15.12 0.77 -0.19
N THR A 233 15.08 -0.54 0.04
CA THR A 233 13.83 -1.21 0.46
C THR A 233 13.36 -0.77 1.83
N THR A 234 14.28 -0.49 2.77
CA THR A 234 13.95 -0.01 4.11
C THR A 234 13.30 1.36 4.04
N LEU A 235 13.86 2.28 3.23
CA LEU A 235 13.27 3.60 3.05
C LEU A 235 11.93 3.53 2.31
N ALA A 236 11.85 2.74 1.24
CA ALA A 236 10.66 2.62 0.41
C ALA A 236 9.49 1.93 1.14
N THR A 237 9.76 1.06 2.10
CA THR A 237 8.73 0.40 2.93
C THR A 237 8.37 1.18 4.19
N ASN A 238 8.90 2.40 4.36
CA ASN A 238 8.61 3.24 5.51
C ASN A 238 7.10 3.53 5.62
N ARG A 239 6.54 3.32 6.82
CA ARG A 239 5.10 3.36 7.10
C ARG A 239 4.45 4.72 6.79
N ARG A 240 5.19 5.83 6.88
CA ARG A 240 4.63 7.18 6.69
C ARG A 240 4.47 7.58 5.22
N PHE A 241 5.29 7.04 4.32
CA PHE A 241 5.35 7.49 2.93
C PHE A 241 5.60 6.37 1.92
N ARG A 242 5.27 5.11 2.27
CA ARG A 242 5.47 3.87 1.48
C ARG A 242 5.44 4.10 -0.03
N VAL A 243 6.51 3.72 -0.71
CA VAL A 243 6.75 3.94 -2.14
C VAL A 243 6.89 2.60 -2.86
N PRO A 244 5.90 2.18 -3.65
CA PRO A 244 6.06 1.04 -4.56
C PRO A 244 7.15 1.30 -5.60
N ILE A 245 8.08 0.35 -5.76
CA ILE A 245 9.14 0.40 -6.76
C ILE A 245 8.81 -0.55 -7.91
N TYR A 246 8.59 0.00 -9.10
CA TYR A 246 8.40 -0.76 -10.33
C TYR A 246 9.74 -0.83 -11.06
N ALA A 247 10.32 -2.03 -11.13
CA ALA A 247 11.63 -2.25 -11.72
C ALA A 247 11.50 -2.74 -13.17
N ILE A 248 12.29 -2.14 -14.07
CA ILE A 248 12.46 -2.57 -15.45
C ILE A 248 13.93 -2.98 -15.63
N GLY A 249 14.14 -4.28 -15.83
CA GLY A 249 15.43 -4.87 -16.12
C GLY A 249 15.57 -5.13 -17.62
N PHE A 250 16.28 -4.26 -18.33
CA PHE A 250 16.48 -4.40 -19.76
C PHE A 250 17.65 -5.35 -20.06
N GLN A 251 17.42 -6.35 -20.91
CA GLN A 251 18.44 -7.31 -21.34
C GLN A 251 18.45 -7.37 -22.87
N PRO A 252 19.34 -6.63 -23.55
CA PRO A 252 19.40 -6.64 -25.00
C PRO A 252 19.82 -8.02 -25.52
N PRO A 253 19.44 -8.39 -26.76
CA PRO A 253 19.84 -9.67 -27.33
C PRO A 253 21.37 -9.86 -27.30
N GLY A 254 21.81 -10.95 -26.68
CA GLY A 254 23.24 -11.27 -26.54
C GLY A 254 23.91 -10.78 -25.25
N SER A 255 23.19 -10.11 -24.33
CA SER A 255 23.70 -9.79 -22.99
C SER A 255 23.79 -11.05 -22.11
N SER A 256 24.74 -11.06 -21.17
CA SER A 256 24.82 -12.10 -20.14
C SER A 256 23.75 -11.88 -19.06
N PRO A 257 23.17 -12.94 -18.46
CA PRO A 257 22.30 -12.78 -17.29
C PRO A 257 22.97 -12.03 -16.13
N ASP A 258 24.29 -12.13 -16.01
CA ASP A 258 25.09 -11.47 -14.96
C ASP A 258 25.29 -9.97 -15.21
N ASP A 259 24.89 -9.45 -16.38
CA ASP A 259 25.04 -8.04 -16.71
C ASP A 259 23.98 -7.19 -16.01
N LEU A 260 22.88 -7.80 -15.56
CA LEU A 260 21.78 -7.16 -14.84
C LEU A 260 21.74 -7.65 -13.38
N ASP A 261 21.57 -6.75 -12.42
CA ASP A 261 21.36 -7.14 -11.01
C ASP A 261 19.90 -7.54 -10.76
N LEU A 262 19.52 -8.64 -11.40
CA LEU A 262 18.17 -9.18 -11.34
C LEU A 262 17.71 -9.47 -9.91
N PRO A 263 18.52 -10.10 -9.02
CA PRO A 263 18.13 -10.34 -7.63
C PRO A 263 17.80 -9.04 -6.88
N ALA A 264 18.59 -7.98 -7.07
CA ALA A 264 18.33 -6.72 -6.39
C ALA A 264 17.10 -5.99 -6.94
N LEU A 265 16.91 -5.97 -8.26
CA LEU A 265 15.70 -5.41 -8.89
C LEU A 265 14.43 -6.16 -8.44
N GLU A 266 14.50 -7.50 -8.36
CA GLU A 266 13.39 -8.31 -7.85
C GLU A 266 13.12 -8.00 -6.38
N GLN A 267 14.16 -7.88 -5.55
CA GLN A 267 14.02 -7.55 -4.14
C GLN A 267 13.36 -6.18 -3.94
N MET A 268 13.79 -5.16 -4.69
CA MET A 268 13.21 -3.81 -4.62
C MET A 268 11.73 -3.83 -5.00
N ALA A 269 11.37 -4.47 -6.10
CA ALA A 269 9.98 -4.56 -6.53
C ALA A 269 9.12 -5.36 -5.53
N ARG A 270 9.56 -6.58 -5.19
CA ARG A 270 8.80 -7.52 -4.36
C ARG A 270 8.54 -6.99 -2.96
N LEU A 271 9.53 -6.38 -2.31
CA LEU A 271 9.38 -5.92 -0.92
C LEU A 271 8.56 -4.63 -0.80
N THR A 272 8.48 -3.84 -1.87
CA THR A 272 7.74 -2.56 -1.88
C THR A 272 6.34 -2.67 -2.46
N GLY A 273 5.95 -3.86 -2.97
CA GLY A 273 4.66 -4.12 -3.60
C GLY A 273 4.61 -3.77 -5.09
N GLY A 274 5.71 -3.33 -5.70
CA GLY A 274 5.79 -3.13 -7.14
C GLY A 274 6.01 -4.43 -7.91
N ILE A 275 6.26 -4.30 -9.22
CA ILE A 275 6.54 -5.45 -10.11
C ILE A 275 7.90 -5.31 -10.78
N LEU A 276 8.40 -6.43 -11.28
CA LEU A 276 9.62 -6.52 -12.07
C LEU A 276 9.25 -6.94 -13.50
N ALA A 277 9.60 -6.11 -14.48
CA ALA A 277 9.49 -6.42 -15.90
C ALA A 277 10.89 -6.62 -16.49
N VAL A 278 11.17 -7.79 -17.05
CA VAL A 278 12.50 -8.14 -17.59
C VAL A 278 12.40 -8.67 -19.01
N GLY A 279 13.30 -8.23 -19.89
CA GLY A 279 13.39 -8.74 -21.26
C GLY A 279 14.11 -7.80 -22.22
N ALA A 280 14.03 -8.14 -23.51
CA ALA A 280 14.69 -7.41 -24.60
C ALA A 280 13.79 -6.40 -25.33
N ASP A 281 12.47 -6.50 -25.17
CA ASP A 281 11.50 -5.64 -25.87
C ASP A 281 11.06 -4.47 -24.97
N MET A 282 11.81 -3.38 -25.04
CA MET A 282 11.68 -2.25 -24.11
C MET A 282 10.27 -1.62 -24.06
N PRO A 283 9.59 -1.34 -25.19
CA PRO A 283 8.19 -0.87 -25.16
C PRO A 283 7.25 -1.80 -24.38
N SER A 284 7.43 -3.12 -24.48
CA SER A 284 6.62 -4.09 -23.74
C SER A 284 6.96 -4.13 -22.25
N LEU A 285 8.18 -3.79 -21.85
CA LEU A 285 8.54 -3.68 -20.42
C LEU A 285 7.88 -2.47 -19.77
N PHE A 286 7.95 -1.30 -20.41
CA PHE A 286 7.27 -0.09 -19.92
C PHE A 286 5.75 -0.27 -19.89
N ARG A 287 5.19 -0.98 -20.89
CA ARG A 287 3.75 -1.30 -20.89
C ARG A 287 3.36 -2.18 -19.71
N GLN A 288 4.14 -3.21 -19.37
CA GLN A 288 3.85 -4.04 -18.19
C GLN A 288 3.83 -3.23 -16.89
N VAL A 289 4.75 -2.27 -16.73
CA VAL A 289 4.74 -1.36 -15.57
C VAL A 289 3.51 -0.45 -15.60
N ASN A 290 3.16 0.11 -16.76
CA ASN A 290 1.95 0.91 -16.91
C ASN A 290 0.69 0.11 -16.54
N ASP A 291 0.57 -1.12 -17.02
CA ASP A 291 -0.54 -2.02 -16.70
C ASP A 291 -0.60 -2.33 -15.20
N ALA A 292 0.55 -2.46 -14.54
CA ALA A 292 0.61 -2.67 -13.09
C ALA A 292 0.14 -1.45 -12.29
N ILE A 293 0.56 -0.25 -12.70
CA ILE A 293 0.09 1.01 -12.11
C ILE A 293 -1.41 1.19 -12.38
N ALA A 294 -1.88 0.82 -13.57
CA ALA A 294 -3.28 0.90 -13.95
C ALA A 294 -4.13 -0.14 -13.20
N ALA A 295 -3.58 -1.30 -12.83
CA ALA A 295 -4.29 -2.38 -12.12
C ALA A 295 -4.53 -2.10 -10.63
N VAL A 296 -3.99 -1.00 -10.07
CA VAL A 296 -4.14 -0.67 -8.65
C VAL A 296 -5.61 -0.39 -8.32
N ARG A 297 -6.10 -1.10 -7.30
CA ARG A 297 -7.44 -0.97 -6.73
C ARG A 297 -7.36 -0.50 -5.28
N VAL A 298 -8.45 0.03 -4.76
CA VAL A 298 -8.61 0.41 -3.35
C VAL A 298 -9.74 -0.40 -2.74
N ALA A 299 -9.50 -0.97 -1.57
CA ALA A 299 -10.51 -1.56 -0.70
C ALA A 299 -10.77 -0.60 0.46
N GLU A 300 -11.97 -0.03 0.52
CA GLU A 300 -12.35 0.94 1.55
C GLU A 300 -13.37 0.33 2.51
N ALA A 301 -13.15 0.44 3.82
CA ALA A 301 -14.12 0.06 4.84
C ALA A 301 -14.03 0.96 6.08
N ILE A 302 -15.15 1.15 6.77
CA ILE A 302 -15.18 1.76 8.11
C ILE A 302 -14.93 0.65 9.13
N VAL A 303 -13.73 0.62 9.72
CA VAL A 303 -13.28 -0.36 10.71
C VAL A 303 -13.43 0.20 12.14
N LYS A 304 -13.49 -0.68 13.16
CA LYS A 304 -13.60 -0.26 14.57
C LYS A 304 -12.44 -0.74 15.45
N PRO A 305 -11.20 -0.33 15.11
CA PRO A 305 -10.01 -0.76 15.82
C PRO A 305 -9.89 -0.14 17.21
N GLN A 306 -9.17 -0.83 18.10
CA GLN A 306 -8.59 -0.26 19.31
C GLN A 306 -7.50 0.74 18.97
N ARG A 307 -7.25 1.66 19.90
CA ARG A 307 -6.16 2.65 19.78
C ARG A 307 -4.80 1.97 19.68
N GLY A 308 -3.94 2.48 18.80
CA GLY A 308 -2.56 2.00 18.62
C GLY A 308 -2.33 1.29 17.30
N GLU A 309 -1.23 0.54 17.20
CA GLU A 309 -0.88 -0.21 15.99
C GLU A 309 -1.75 -1.45 15.84
N ARG A 310 -2.45 -1.54 14.71
CA ARG A 310 -3.34 -2.65 14.37
C ARG A 310 -2.94 -3.27 13.03
N ILE A 311 -3.34 -4.51 12.82
CA ILE A 311 -2.98 -5.28 11.63
C ILE A 311 -4.26 -5.72 10.93
N ALA A 312 -4.33 -5.43 9.63
CA ALA A 312 -5.43 -5.81 8.75
C ALA A 312 -4.91 -6.69 7.60
N SER A 313 -5.81 -7.48 7.03
CA SER A 313 -5.61 -8.16 5.75
C SER A 313 -6.85 -8.00 4.89
N LEU A 314 -6.71 -8.14 3.57
CA LEU A 314 -7.79 -8.05 2.61
C LEU A 314 -8.19 -9.46 2.16
N ARG A 315 -9.46 -9.81 2.35
CA ARG A 315 -10.08 -11.01 1.80
C ARG A 315 -10.95 -10.62 0.61
N LEU A 316 -10.64 -11.14 -0.57
CA LEU A 316 -11.44 -10.99 -1.78
C LEU A 316 -12.17 -12.30 -2.08
N VAL A 317 -13.42 -12.20 -2.51
CA VAL A 317 -14.22 -13.32 -2.98
C VAL A 317 -14.43 -13.16 -4.48
N LEU A 318 -14.04 -14.16 -5.26
CA LEU A 318 -14.24 -14.21 -6.71
C LEU A 318 -15.67 -14.65 -7.05
N GLU A 319 -16.13 -14.37 -8.27
CA GLU A 319 -17.45 -14.80 -8.76
C GLU A 319 -17.64 -16.32 -8.73
N ASN A 320 -16.56 -17.08 -8.91
CA ASN A 320 -16.58 -18.54 -8.82
C ASN A 320 -16.60 -19.08 -7.37
N GLY A 321 -16.64 -18.20 -6.38
CA GLY A 321 -16.65 -18.54 -4.95
C GLY A 321 -15.28 -18.77 -4.32
N ALA A 322 -14.18 -18.75 -5.10
CA ALA A 322 -12.83 -18.84 -4.55
C ALA A 322 -12.46 -17.57 -3.76
N THR A 323 -11.67 -17.74 -2.70
CA THR A 323 -11.24 -16.63 -1.85
C THR A 323 -9.75 -16.37 -2.00
N ILE A 324 -9.38 -15.10 -2.16
CA ILE A 324 -8.00 -14.63 -2.18
C ILE A 324 -7.75 -13.89 -0.87
N LEU A 325 -6.64 -14.18 -0.19
CA LEU A 325 -6.20 -13.44 0.99
C LEU A 325 -4.91 -12.70 0.65
N SER A 326 -4.82 -11.43 1.04
CA SER A 326 -3.62 -10.62 0.84
C SER A 326 -2.56 -10.86 1.91
N ASN A 327 -1.40 -10.21 1.75
CA ASN A 327 -0.48 -9.98 2.86
C ASN A 327 -1.15 -9.14 3.97
N ASN A 328 -0.56 -9.20 5.16
CA ASN A 328 -0.94 -8.36 6.28
C ASN A 328 -0.39 -6.94 6.08
N GLU A 329 -1.14 -5.95 6.56
CA GLU A 329 -0.78 -4.54 6.53
C GLU A 329 -1.02 -3.92 7.91
N THR A 330 -0.05 -3.16 8.40
CA THR A 330 -0.11 -2.49 9.70
C THR A 330 -0.52 -1.03 9.51
N PHE A 331 -1.45 -0.56 10.33
CA PHE A 331 -1.88 0.84 10.38
C PHE A 331 -2.04 1.30 11.83
N THR A 332 -2.12 2.61 12.06
CA THR A 332 -2.28 3.18 13.41
C THR A 332 -3.69 3.73 13.58
N SER A 333 -4.40 3.27 14.61
CA SER A 333 -5.66 3.87 15.04
C SER A 333 -5.41 4.99 16.06
N PRO A 334 -5.85 6.24 15.81
CA PRO A 334 -5.60 7.37 16.71
C PRO A 334 -6.42 7.28 18.00
N GLU A 335 -7.61 6.71 17.92
CA GLU A 335 -8.56 6.54 19.01
C GLU A 335 -9.01 5.07 19.12
N ASP A 336 -9.73 4.76 20.20
CA ASP A 336 -10.33 3.46 20.41
C ASP A 336 -11.77 3.50 19.90
N TYR A 337 -11.99 2.94 18.71
CA TYR A 337 -13.31 2.80 18.09
C TYR A 337 -13.97 1.48 18.46
N SER A 338 -13.27 0.59 19.17
CA SER A 338 -13.86 -0.63 19.69
C SER A 338 -14.97 -0.27 20.68
N PHE A 339 -16.06 -1.03 20.67
CA PHE A 339 -17.17 -0.76 21.58
C PHE A 339 -16.71 -0.96 23.03
N LYS A 340 -16.47 0.13 23.76
CA LYS A 340 -16.38 0.08 25.22
C LYS A 340 -17.78 -0.10 25.78
N THR A 341 -18.05 -1.29 26.33
CA THR A 341 -19.16 -1.46 27.26
C THR A 341 -18.98 -0.43 28.39
N PRO A 342 -19.94 0.47 28.65
CA PRO A 342 -19.76 1.47 29.69
C PRO A 342 -19.57 0.79 31.05
N THR A 343 -18.51 1.17 31.76
CA THR A 343 -18.28 0.77 33.15
C THR A 343 -19.47 1.23 33.99
N PRO A 344 -20.23 0.33 34.64
CA PRO A 344 -21.44 0.73 35.35
C PRO A 344 -21.06 1.45 36.64
N THR A 345 -21.32 2.76 36.71
CA THR A 345 -21.41 3.45 38.00
C THR A 345 -22.78 3.12 38.58
N GLY A 346 -22.76 2.42 39.71
CA GLY A 346 -23.85 2.07 40.64
C GLY A 346 -25.31 2.34 40.24
N THR A 347 -26.11 1.27 40.33
CA THR A 347 -27.57 1.17 40.63
C THR A 347 -28.49 0.87 39.43
N PRO A 348 -29.52 0.03 39.62
CA PRO A 348 -29.49 -1.43 39.71
C PRO A 348 -29.57 -2.12 38.32
N THR A 349 -29.11 -3.36 38.28
CA THR A 349 -29.07 -4.30 37.15
C THR A 349 -30.36 -4.34 36.31
N ALA A 350 -30.31 -3.81 35.08
CA ALA A 350 -31.13 -4.32 34.00
C ALA A 350 -30.32 -5.41 33.29
N THR A 351 -30.60 -6.67 33.63
CA THR A 351 -30.09 -7.82 32.90
C THR A 351 -30.57 -7.70 31.46
N SER A 352 -29.68 -7.33 30.53
CA SER A 352 -29.96 -7.41 29.11
C SER A 352 -30.22 -8.87 28.79
N THR A 353 -31.50 -9.24 28.72
CA THR A 353 -31.95 -10.59 28.44
C THR A 353 -31.81 -10.79 26.93
N SER A 354 -30.90 -11.68 26.53
CA SER A 354 -30.79 -12.13 25.14
C SER A 354 -32.17 -12.61 24.67
N SER A 355 -32.70 -12.02 23.60
CA SER A 355 -34.02 -12.37 23.09
C SER A 355 -34.04 -12.39 21.56
N PHE A 356 -34.87 -13.27 20.99
CA PHE A 356 -35.23 -13.29 19.59
C PHE A 356 -36.66 -13.81 19.47
N ASN A 357 -37.35 -13.44 18.41
CA ASN A 357 -38.69 -13.91 18.07
C ASN A 357 -38.66 -14.79 16.81
N LEU A 358 -39.70 -15.60 16.62
CA LEU A 358 -39.90 -16.43 15.43
C LEU A 358 -41.15 -15.97 14.69
N SER A 359 -41.09 -15.93 13.36
CA SER A 359 -42.31 -15.82 12.56
C SER A 359 -43.16 -17.10 12.66
N ALA A 360 -44.41 -17.01 12.18
CA ALA A 360 -45.21 -18.22 11.94
C ALA A 360 -44.51 -19.10 10.89
N ALA A 361 -44.48 -20.42 11.15
CA ALA A 361 -43.90 -21.38 10.21
C ALA A 361 -44.89 -21.75 9.10
N ALA A 362 -44.46 -21.68 7.85
CA ALA A 362 -45.24 -22.05 6.67
C ALA A 362 -44.64 -23.27 5.97
N PHE A 363 -45.47 -24.21 5.52
CA PHE A 363 -45.00 -25.37 4.76
C PHE A 363 -44.85 -25.03 3.28
N ASP A 364 -43.65 -25.22 2.71
CA ASP A 364 -43.44 -25.18 1.28
C ASP A 364 -43.62 -26.60 0.68
N PRO A 365 -44.64 -26.81 -0.18
CA PRO A 365 -44.91 -28.12 -0.75
C PRO A 365 -43.93 -28.53 -1.86
N ILE A 366 -43.24 -27.59 -2.52
CA ILE A 366 -42.27 -27.84 -3.59
C ILE A 366 -40.95 -28.32 -2.98
N LYS A 367 -40.45 -27.64 -1.95
CA LYS A 367 -39.22 -28.02 -1.25
C LYS A 367 -39.44 -29.05 -0.14
N ARG A 368 -40.70 -29.33 0.23
CA ARG A 368 -41.10 -30.20 1.34
C ARG A 368 -40.39 -29.80 2.65
N ALA A 369 -40.46 -28.53 3.00
CA ALA A 369 -39.80 -27.97 4.18
C ALA A 369 -40.67 -26.92 4.86
N PHE A 370 -40.55 -26.79 6.18
CA PHE A 370 -41.13 -25.66 6.91
C PHE A 370 -40.20 -24.45 6.83
N ARG A 371 -40.76 -23.27 6.63
CA ARG A 371 -40.07 -21.98 6.54
C ARG A 371 -40.52 -21.03 7.64
N PHE A 372 -39.57 -20.37 8.29
CA PHE A 372 -39.85 -19.30 9.27
C PHE A 372 -38.64 -18.35 9.36
N GLU A 373 -38.85 -17.15 9.89
CA GLU A 373 -37.82 -16.12 10.06
C GLU A 373 -37.46 -15.91 11.53
N LEU A 374 -36.18 -15.62 11.78
CA LEU A 374 -35.66 -15.12 13.06
C LEU A 374 -35.76 -13.60 13.11
N ILE A 375 -36.55 -13.07 14.04
CA ILE A 375 -36.90 -11.63 14.12
C ILE A 375 -36.30 -11.02 15.39
N GLY A 376 -35.62 -9.89 15.24
CA GLY A 376 -35.21 -9.03 16.36
C GLY A 376 -34.24 -9.70 17.34
N LEU A 377 -33.12 -10.23 16.85
CA LEU A 377 -32.05 -10.72 17.73
C LEU A 377 -31.45 -9.57 18.55
N ILE A 378 -31.67 -9.62 19.86
CA ILE A 378 -31.02 -8.77 20.85
C ILE A 378 -29.81 -9.56 21.38
N THR A 379 -28.61 -8.97 21.29
CA THR A 379 -27.29 -9.54 21.63
C THR A 379 -26.85 -10.78 20.81
N PRO A 380 -26.82 -10.72 19.46
CA PRO A 380 -26.35 -11.82 18.61
C PRO A 380 -24.91 -12.27 18.90
N GLU A 381 -24.07 -11.37 19.44
CA GLU A 381 -22.69 -11.62 19.88
C GLU A 381 -22.57 -12.79 20.89
N ALA A 382 -23.62 -13.00 21.70
CA ALA A 382 -23.66 -14.02 22.75
C ALA A 382 -24.05 -15.42 22.23
N ILE A 383 -24.47 -15.52 20.96
CA ILE A 383 -24.96 -16.76 20.35
C ILE A 383 -23.90 -17.27 19.37
N PHE A 384 -23.43 -18.49 19.59
CA PHE A 384 -22.49 -19.19 18.72
C PHE A 384 -23.20 -19.97 17.61
N GLU A 385 -24.31 -20.65 17.95
CA GLU A 385 -25.11 -21.43 17.01
C GLU A 385 -26.58 -21.49 17.42
N PHE A 386 -27.44 -21.76 16.43
CA PHE A 386 -28.83 -22.15 16.63
C PHE A 386 -28.99 -23.64 16.33
N ARG A 387 -29.62 -24.35 17.26
CA ARG A 387 -30.07 -25.72 17.09
C ARG A 387 -31.57 -25.74 16.92
N ILE A 388 -32.04 -26.18 15.75
CA ILE A 388 -33.46 -26.19 15.39
C ILE A 388 -33.94 -27.63 15.31
N GLU A 389 -34.89 -27.98 16.17
CA GLU A 389 -35.48 -29.31 16.23
C GLU A 389 -36.92 -29.28 15.74
N LEU A 390 -37.26 -30.17 14.81
CA LEU A 390 -38.62 -30.43 14.38
C LEU A 390 -39.16 -31.61 15.17
N THR A 391 -40.27 -31.42 15.88
CA THR A 391 -40.91 -32.45 16.71
C THR A 391 -42.38 -32.61 16.34
N THR A 392 -42.94 -33.81 16.54
CA THR A 392 -44.39 -34.03 16.46
C THR A 392 -45.10 -33.36 17.65
N SER A 393 -46.42 -33.20 17.59
CA SER A 393 -47.21 -32.73 18.73
C SER A 393 -47.08 -33.61 20.00
N GLY A 394 -46.62 -34.86 19.85
CA GLY A 394 -46.32 -35.78 20.96
C GLY A 394 -44.89 -35.69 21.49
N GLY A 395 -44.06 -34.77 20.97
CA GLY A 395 -42.67 -34.55 21.41
C GLY A 395 -41.63 -35.46 20.77
N THR A 396 -42.00 -36.31 19.82
CA THR A 396 -41.04 -37.14 19.08
C THR A 396 -40.25 -36.27 18.10
N LYS A 397 -38.92 -36.28 18.20
CA LYS A 397 -38.03 -35.56 17.28
C LYS A 397 -37.98 -36.23 15.91
N ILE A 398 -38.20 -35.43 14.88
CA ILE A 398 -38.31 -35.82 13.47
C ILE A 398 -37.10 -35.36 12.67
N ASN A 399 -36.58 -34.16 12.97
CA ASN A 399 -35.40 -33.62 12.32
C ASN A 399 -34.64 -32.65 13.24
N GLU A 400 -33.35 -32.45 12.98
CA GLU A 400 -32.50 -31.45 13.63
C GLU A 400 -31.59 -30.79 12.60
N ILE A 401 -31.52 -29.47 12.64
CA ILE A 401 -30.54 -28.71 11.87
C ILE A 401 -29.78 -27.76 12.80
N ILE A 402 -28.51 -27.54 12.50
CA ILE A 402 -27.64 -26.60 13.23
C ILE A 402 -27.25 -25.47 12.27
N LYS A 403 -27.34 -24.24 12.76
CA LYS A 403 -26.99 -23.03 12.03
C LYS A 403 -26.00 -22.21 12.86
N SER A 404 -24.74 -22.23 12.48
CA SER A 404 -23.68 -21.44 13.13
C SER A 404 -23.81 -19.96 12.79
N MET A 405 -23.38 -19.10 13.70
CA MET A 405 -23.32 -17.65 13.45
C MET A 405 -22.06 -17.26 12.67
N PRO A 406 -22.11 -16.22 11.82
CA PRO A 406 -23.32 -15.46 11.45
C PRO A 406 -24.25 -16.25 10.51
N LEU A 407 -25.56 -16.03 10.62
CA LEU A 407 -26.54 -16.67 9.75
C LEU A 407 -26.43 -16.15 8.30
N ASP A 408 -26.37 -17.06 7.33
CA ASP A 408 -26.39 -16.71 5.89
C ASP A 408 -27.70 -16.04 5.45
N SER A 409 -28.80 -16.27 6.19
CA SER A 409 -30.15 -15.75 5.92
C SER A 409 -30.98 -15.78 7.21
N PRO A 410 -31.84 -14.76 7.46
CA PRO A 410 -32.80 -14.78 8.57
C PRO A 410 -33.95 -15.78 8.32
N LEU A 411 -34.22 -16.15 7.07
CA LEU A 411 -35.17 -17.20 6.68
C LEU A 411 -34.53 -18.58 6.84
N ILE A 412 -35.14 -19.41 7.69
CA ILE A 412 -34.70 -20.78 7.99
C ILE A 412 -35.65 -21.78 7.32
N GLU A 413 -35.07 -22.74 6.59
CA GLU A 413 -35.80 -23.88 6.01
C GLU A 413 -35.46 -25.16 6.79
N VAL A 414 -36.48 -25.85 7.30
CA VAL A 414 -36.35 -27.15 7.99
C VAL A 414 -37.02 -28.23 7.15
N PRO A 415 -36.24 -29.12 6.49
CA PRO A 415 -36.79 -30.19 5.68
C PRO A 415 -37.70 -31.14 6.48
N LEU A 416 -38.81 -31.56 5.88
CA LEU A 416 -39.71 -32.57 6.44
C LEU A 416 -39.45 -33.94 5.77
N PRO A 417 -39.04 -34.98 6.52
CA PRO A 417 -38.79 -36.32 5.97
C PRO A 417 -39.95 -36.90 5.16
N LEU A 418 -39.63 -37.78 4.21
CA LEU A 418 -40.61 -38.37 3.28
C LEU A 418 -41.66 -39.24 3.97
N ASP A 419 -41.30 -39.84 5.09
CA ASP A 419 -42.08 -40.74 5.94
C ASP A 419 -42.81 -40.03 7.10
N ALA A 420 -42.65 -38.70 7.22
CA ALA A 420 -43.29 -37.93 8.29
C ALA A 420 -44.83 -37.91 8.13
N PRO A 421 -45.62 -38.21 9.19
CA PRO A 421 -47.08 -38.30 9.10
C PRO A 421 -47.74 -36.93 8.92
N PRO A 422 -48.95 -36.86 8.34
CA PRO A 422 -49.72 -35.61 8.33
C PRO A 422 -50.14 -35.21 9.75
N GLY A 423 -50.08 -33.92 10.07
CA GLY A 423 -50.46 -33.42 11.40
C GLY A 423 -49.73 -32.16 11.82
N ARG A 424 -49.84 -31.84 13.11
CA ARG A 424 -49.21 -30.69 13.75
C ARG A 424 -47.81 -31.04 14.28
N TYR A 425 -46.92 -30.09 14.08
CA TYR A 425 -45.50 -30.13 14.44
C TYR A 425 -45.14 -28.90 15.28
N ASN A 426 -44.05 -29.01 16.02
CA ASN A 426 -43.44 -27.90 16.73
C ASN A 426 -41.99 -27.77 16.28
N ILE A 427 -41.57 -26.54 15.96
CA ILE A 427 -40.19 -26.21 15.65
C ILE A 427 -39.61 -25.51 16.88
N LEU A 428 -38.70 -26.19 17.58
CA LEU A 428 -37.97 -25.67 18.73
C LEU A 428 -36.63 -25.11 18.27
N VAL A 429 -36.41 -23.81 18.44
CA VAL A 429 -35.16 -23.12 18.14
C VAL A 429 -34.43 -22.82 19.45
N THR A 430 -33.24 -23.39 19.62
CA THR A 430 -32.38 -23.20 20.79
C THR A 430 -31.14 -22.41 20.38
N ALA A 431 -30.95 -21.22 20.96
CA ALA A 431 -29.70 -20.47 20.84
C ALA A 431 -28.67 -21.02 21.85
N ILE A 432 -27.46 -21.28 21.38
CA ILE A 432 -26.36 -21.83 22.17
C ILE A 432 -25.21 -20.84 22.16
N GLY A 433 -24.64 -20.55 23.34
CA GLY A 433 -23.51 -19.64 23.53
C GLY A 433 -22.17 -20.30 23.24
N ARG A 434 -21.07 -19.52 23.23
CA ARG A 434 -19.72 -20.03 22.94
C ARG A 434 -19.20 -21.04 23.97
N ASP A 435 -19.72 -20.99 25.18
CA ASP A 435 -19.46 -21.93 26.27
C ASP A 435 -20.29 -23.22 26.17
N GLY A 436 -21.15 -23.34 25.15
CA GLY A 436 -22.08 -24.45 24.96
C GLY A 436 -23.35 -24.35 25.81
N ALA A 437 -23.53 -23.27 26.57
CA ALA A 437 -24.73 -23.08 27.37
C ALA A 437 -25.94 -22.69 26.50
N VAL A 438 -27.13 -23.13 26.89
CA VAL A 438 -28.38 -22.70 26.24
C VAL A 438 -28.67 -21.27 26.67
N VAL A 439 -28.66 -20.34 25.72
CA VAL A 439 -28.91 -18.92 25.94
C VAL A 439 -30.42 -18.64 25.96
N LEU A 440 -31.15 -19.17 24.97
CA LEU A 440 -32.59 -18.97 24.85
C LEU A 440 -33.24 -20.11 24.05
N ARG A 441 -34.53 -20.37 24.30
CA ARG A 441 -35.37 -21.27 23.49
C ARG A 441 -36.65 -20.57 23.07
N GLN A 442 -37.04 -20.77 21.81
CA GLN A 442 -38.31 -20.33 21.25
C GLN A 442 -38.95 -21.47 20.46
N THR A 443 -40.27 -21.53 20.43
CA THR A 443 -41.01 -22.55 19.68
C THR A 443 -42.05 -21.91 18.80
N THR A 444 -42.16 -22.36 17.56
CA THR A 444 -43.23 -21.96 16.64
C THR A 444 -43.99 -23.21 16.16
N PRO A 445 -45.34 -23.20 16.17
CA PRO A 445 -46.12 -24.32 15.66
C PRO A 445 -46.06 -24.37 14.14
N ALA A 446 -46.16 -25.57 13.58
CA ALA A 446 -46.19 -25.82 12.15
C ALA A 446 -47.21 -26.92 11.82
N GLU A 447 -47.81 -26.90 10.63
CA GLU A 447 -48.82 -27.88 10.25
C GLU A 447 -48.58 -28.40 8.83
N PHE A 448 -48.64 -29.73 8.66
CA PHE A 448 -48.48 -30.41 7.39
C PHE A 448 -49.73 -31.24 7.08
N SER A 449 -50.40 -30.92 5.97
CA SER A 449 -51.57 -31.67 5.46
C SER A 449 -51.34 -32.09 4.00
N PRO A 450 -51.55 -33.37 3.63
CA PRO A 450 -51.13 -33.94 2.35
C PRO A 450 -52.20 -33.80 1.23
N THR A 451 -53.37 -33.21 1.49
CA THR A 451 -54.45 -33.11 0.50
C THR A 451 -54.92 -31.66 0.32
N ALA A 452 -54.57 -31.06 -0.81
CA ALA A 452 -55.30 -29.93 -1.36
C ALA A 452 -56.52 -30.48 -2.11
N THR A 453 -57.74 -30.22 -1.61
CA THR A 453 -58.96 -30.35 -2.43
C THR A 453 -59.13 -29.06 -3.24
N PRO A 454 -59.21 -29.11 -4.58
CA PRO A 454 -59.38 -27.91 -5.40
C PRO A 454 -60.82 -27.78 -5.92
N THR A 455 -61.54 -26.67 -5.65
CA THR A 455 -62.55 -26.05 -6.55
C THR A 455 -63.08 -24.70 -5.98
N PRO A 456 -63.48 -23.71 -6.80
CA PRO A 456 -62.70 -23.01 -7.82
C PRO A 456 -62.63 -21.48 -7.59
N SER A 457 -61.77 -20.85 -8.38
CA SER A 457 -61.63 -19.41 -8.61
C SER A 457 -60.78 -18.63 -7.60
N ALA A 458 -59.50 -18.97 -7.55
CA ALA A 458 -58.51 -17.91 -7.68
C ALA A 458 -57.99 -18.01 -9.11
N THR A 459 -58.38 -17.07 -9.96
CA THR A 459 -57.61 -16.67 -11.15
C THR A 459 -56.14 -16.84 -10.80
N LEU A 460 -55.41 -17.68 -11.53
CA LEU A 460 -53.95 -17.73 -11.41
C LEU A 460 -53.49 -16.30 -11.60
N THR A 461 -53.18 -15.60 -10.51
CA THR A 461 -52.52 -14.31 -10.60
C THR A 461 -51.17 -14.67 -11.20
N PRO A 462 -50.90 -14.30 -12.47
CA PRO A 462 -49.60 -14.56 -13.04
C PRO A 462 -48.55 -14.02 -12.07
N LEU A 463 -47.43 -14.74 -11.91
CA LEU A 463 -46.27 -14.23 -11.18
C LEU A 463 -46.09 -12.76 -11.55
N PRO A 464 -46.02 -11.84 -10.57
CA PRO A 464 -45.90 -10.42 -10.88
C PRO A 464 -44.68 -10.25 -11.79
N VAL A 465 -44.89 -9.66 -12.96
CA VAL A 465 -43.81 -9.31 -13.89
C VAL A 465 -43.74 -7.81 -13.92
N GLY A 466 -42.58 -7.22 -13.63
CA GLY A 466 -42.43 -5.78 -13.63
C GLY A 466 -41.26 -5.32 -12.77
N ALA A 467 -41.19 -4.01 -12.54
CA ALA A 467 -40.16 -3.39 -11.70
C ALA A 467 -40.82 -2.42 -10.71
N GLN A 468 -40.39 -2.43 -9.46
CA GLN A 468 -40.79 -1.45 -8.44
C GLN A 468 -39.57 -0.67 -7.95
N ILE A 469 -39.77 0.61 -7.63
CA ILE A 469 -38.71 1.46 -7.08
C ILE A 469 -38.65 1.21 -5.57
N ARG A 470 -37.49 0.77 -5.09
CA ARG A 470 -37.18 0.59 -3.66
C ARG A 470 -36.69 1.89 -3.04
N SER A 471 -35.78 2.60 -3.71
CA SER A 471 -35.21 3.86 -3.25
C SER A 471 -34.62 4.68 -4.39
N ILE A 472 -34.49 5.99 -4.17
CA ILE A 472 -33.81 6.94 -5.05
C ILE A 472 -32.80 7.73 -4.21
N ARG A 473 -31.58 7.92 -4.71
CA ARG A 473 -30.51 8.66 -4.03
C ARG A 473 -29.75 9.53 -5.02
N TYR A 474 -29.36 10.74 -4.63
CA TYR A 474 -28.45 11.57 -5.44
C TYR A 474 -27.08 10.91 -5.55
N ASN A 475 -26.47 10.99 -6.74
CA ASN A 475 -25.11 10.48 -6.92
C ASN A 475 -24.08 11.42 -6.26
N ASP A 476 -24.38 12.72 -6.27
CA ASP A 476 -23.62 13.78 -5.60
C ASP A 476 -24.62 14.71 -4.89
N GLU A 477 -24.58 14.75 -3.57
CA GLU A 477 -25.47 15.57 -2.73
C GLU A 477 -25.18 17.08 -2.83
N ALA A 478 -24.01 17.49 -3.31
CA ALA A 478 -23.69 18.90 -3.52
C ALA A 478 -24.14 19.40 -4.90
N ILE A 479 -24.01 18.56 -5.94
CA ILE A 479 -24.32 18.95 -7.32
C ILE A 479 -25.79 18.67 -7.70
N LYS A 480 -26.34 17.55 -7.20
CA LYS A 480 -27.72 17.10 -7.40
C LYS A 480 -28.16 17.02 -8.88
N ASP A 481 -27.25 16.72 -9.79
CA ASP A 481 -27.53 16.64 -11.25
C ASP A 481 -27.96 15.26 -11.74
N SER A 482 -27.90 14.24 -10.88
CA SER A 482 -28.22 12.86 -11.24
C SER A 482 -28.59 12.02 -10.03
N VAL A 483 -29.37 10.97 -10.25
CA VAL A 483 -29.83 10.04 -9.22
C VAL A 483 -29.62 8.59 -9.63
N THR A 484 -29.46 7.71 -8.65
CA THR A 484 -29.53 6.26 -8.81
C THR A 484 -30.85 5.75 -8.24
N LEU A 485 -31.58 4.96 -9.04
CA LEU A 485 -32.81 4.27 -8.65
C LEU A 485 -32.47 2.80 -8.35
N THR A 486 -32.77 2.34 -7.13
CA THR A 486 -32.71 0.92 -6.77
C THR A 486 -34.07 0.29 -7.02
N LEU A 487 -34.11 -0.79 -7.81
CA LEU A 487 -35.33 -1.46 -8.25
C LEU A 487 -35.44 -2.89 -7.70
N ASP A 488 -36.65 -3.27 -7.31
CA ASP A 488 -37.08 -4.65 -7.13
C ASP A 488 -37.64 -5.17 -8.46
N LEU A 489 -36.94 -6.12 -9.09
CA LEU A 489 -37.36 -6.72 -10.35
C LEU A 489 -38.11 -8.02 -10.09
N PHE A 490 -39.32 -8.13 -10.63
CA PHE A 490 -40.15 -9.33 -10.56
C PHE A 490 -40.18 -10.02 -11.92
N SER A 491 -39.75 -11.28 -11.96
CA SER A 491 -39.51 -12.03 -13.21
C SER A 491 -38.65 -11.28 -14.24
N PRO A 492 -37.41 -10.85 -13.86
CA PRO A 492 -36.51 -10.11 -14.74
C PRO A 492 -36.20 -10.84 -16.04
N GLU A 493 -36.24 -12.18 -16.06
CA GLU A 493 -36.05 -13.01 -17.25
C GLU A 493 -37.11 -12.77 -18.36
N ARG A 494 -38.23 -12.13 -18.03
CA ARG A 494 -39.29 -11.77 -18.97
C ARG A 494 -39.22 -10.30 -19.42
N ILE A 495 -38.37 -9.49 -18.79
CA ILE A 495 -38.23 -8.06 -19.08
C ILE A 495 -37.09 -7.89 -20.09
N ASP A 496 -37.36 -7.20 -21.20
CA ASP A 496 -36.34 -6.88 -22.20
C ASP A 496 -35.73 -5.50 -21.93
N ASN A 497 -36.57 -4.52 -21.58
CA ASN A 497 -36.13 -3.18 -21.21
C ASN A 497 -37.03 -2.54 -20.15
N ILE A 498 -36.47 -1.58 -19.42
CA ILE A 498 -37.15 -0.73 -18.46
C ILE A 498 -37.11 0.71 -18.95
N ARG A 499 -38.26 1.38 -18.96
CA ARG A 499 -38.37 2.81 -19.19
C ARG A 499 -38.47 3.53 -17.85
N ILE A 500 -37.62 4.51 -17.65
CA ILE A 500 -37.66 5.42 -16.50
C ILE A 500 -38.04 6.80 -17.05
N ALA A 501 -39.03 7.45 -16.45
CA ALA A 501 -39.44 8.80 -16.82
C ALA A 501 -39.66 9.64 -15.57
N ILE A 502 -39.28 10.92 -15.61
CA ILE A 502 -39.57 11.88 -14.53
C ILE A 502 -40.72 12.79 -14.98
N ILE A 503 -41.79 12.81 -14.20
CA ILE A 503 -43.03 13.52 -14.49
C ILE A 503 -43.20 14.67 -13.51
N ASP A 504 -43.60 15.84 -13.98
CA ASP A 504 -43.88 17.00 -13.13
C ASP A 504 -45.32 17.01 -12.57
N ARG A 505 -45.62 18.00 -11.72
CA ARG A 505 -46.98 18.20 -11.17
C ARG A 505 -48.08 18.40 -12.22
N GLY A 506 -47.73 18.79 -13.44
CA GLY A 506 -48.65 18.98 -14.57
C GLY A 506 -48.90 17.70 -15.38
N ASN A 507 -48.37 16.54 -14.95
CA ASN A 507 -48.34 15.29 -15.71
C ASN A 507 -47.54 15.36 -17.02
N PHE A 508 -46.62 16.32 -17.16
CA PHE A 508 -45.72 16.38 -18.31
C PHE A 508 -44.45 15.60 -18.01
N GLU A 509 -44.06 14.74 -18.95
CA GLU A 509 -42.77 14.06 -18.93
C GLU A 509 -41.65 15.08 -19.21
N ARG A 510 -40.69 15.19 -18.30
CA ARG A 510 -39.55 16.12 -18.43
C ARG A 510 -38.30 15.45 -18.99
N ALA A 511 -38.09 14.19 -18.65
CA ALA A 511 -37.05 13.35 -19.24
C ALA A 511 -37.45 11.88 -19.14
N ALA A 512 -36.97 11.06 -20.07
CA ALA A 512 -37.11 9.61 -20.00
C ALA A 512 -35.93 8.89 -20.66
N VAL A 513 -35.65 7.67 -20.19
CA VAL A 513 -34.61 6.79 -20.71
C VAL A 513 -35.12 5.35 -20.75
N ASN A 514 -34.70 4.60 -21.78
CA ASN A 514 -34.90 3.17 -21.86
C ASN A 514 -33.56 2.48 -21.60
N VAL A 515 -33.55 1.53 -20.67
CA VAL A 515 -32.34 0.84 -20.20
C VAL A 515 -32.60 -0.66 -20.05
N PRO A 516 -31.57 -1.52 -20.16
CA PRO A 516 -31.71 -2.93 -19.82
C PRO A 516 -32.16 -3.13 -18.36
N PRO A 517 -32.85 -4.24 -18.03
CA PRO A 517 -33.26 -4.51 -16.66
C PRO A 517 -32.05 -4.73 -15.74
N ALA A 518 -31.89 -3.87 -14.73
CA ALA A 518 -30.89 -3.98 -13.69
C ALA A 518 -31.47 -3.55 -12.33
N PRO A 519 -30.96 -4.08 -11.21
CA PRO A 519 -31.42 -3.72 -9.86
C PRO A 519 -31.02 -2.30 -9.46
N GLU A 520 -30.06 -1.68 -10.14
CA GLU A 520 -29.70 -0.27 -9.97
C GLU A 520 -29.57 0.41 -11.33
N LEU A 521 -30.20 1.57 -11.48
CA LEU A 521 -30.25 2.30 -12.74
C LEU A 521 -29.98 3.79 -12.52
N PHE A 522 -29.14 4.36 -13.38
CA PHE A 522 -28.77 5.77 -13.35
C PHE A 522 -29.74 6.61 -14.16
N PHE A 523 -30.10 7.79 -13.63
CA PHE A 523 -30.96 8.76 -14.30
C PHE A 523 -30.40 10.18 -14.14
N SER A 524 -30.19 10.87 -15.26
CA SER A 524 -29.75 12.27 -15.26
C SER A 524 -30.89 13.23 -14.94
N LEU A 525 -30.64 14.21 -14.08
CA LEU A 525 -31.52 15.34 -13.78
C LEU A 525 -31.03 16.63 -14.46
N GLU A 526 -30.13 16.53 -15.44
CA GLU A 526 -29.66 17.69 -16.20
C GLU A 526 -30.84 18.40 -16.88
N GLY A 527 -30.99 19.71 -16.62
CA GLY A 527 -32.12 20.51 -17.10
C GLY A 527 -33.42 20.39 -16.30
N ILE A 528 -33.48 19.53 -15.26
CA ILE A 528 -34.61 19.45 -14.34
C ILE A 528 -34.45 20.54 -13.26
N VAL A 529 -35.48 21.37 -13.10
CA VAL A 529 -35.50 22.47 -12.12
C VAL A 529 -35.97 21.98 -10.75
N ALA A 530 -35.68 22.75 -9.69
CA ALA A 530 -36.18 22.45 -8.35
C ALA A 530 -37.72 22.32 -8.33
N GLY A 531 -38.25 21.29 -7.68
CA GLY A 531 -39.68 21.04 -7.62
C GLY A 531 -40.02 19.61 -7.20
N GLU A 532 -41.32 19.35 -7.10
CA GLU A 532 -41.85 17.99 -6.87
C GLU A 532 -42.10 17.29 -8.20
N TYR A 533 -41.61 16.06 -8.28
CA TYR A 533 -41.72 15.18 -9.43
C TYR A 533 -42.17 13.79 -9.00
N VAL A 534 -42.52 12.97 -9.98
CA VAL A 534 -42.79 11.55 -9.82
C VAL A 534 -41.94 10.77 -10.81
N PHE A 535 -41.14 9.83 -10.33
CA PHE A 535 -40.49 8.85 -11.17
C PHE A 535 -41.47 7.75 -11.55
N ASN A 536 -41.59 7.54 -12.86
CA ASN A 536 -42.38 6.51 -13.51
C ASN A 536 -41.43 5.43 -14.04
N VAL A 537 -41.51 4.22 -13.50
CA VAL A 537 -40.72 3.06 -13.95
C VAL A 537 -41.65 2.00 -14.53
N GLN A 538 -41.38 1.60 -15.77
CA GLN A 538 -42.19 0.66 -16.53
C GLN A 538 -41.34 -0.40 -17.22
N ALA A 539 -41.66 -1.67 -17.02
CA ALA A 539 -41.01 -2.78 -17.72
C ALA A 539 -41.73 -3.11 -19.03
N PHE A 540 -40.98 -3.59 -20.03
CA PHE A 540 -41.49 -4.00 -21.34
C PHE A 540 -40.86 -5.35 -21.76
N ASP A 541 -41.59 -6.12 -22.56
CA ASP A 541 -41.07 -7.32 -23.22
C ASP A 541 -40.40 -6.99 -24.58
N ARG A 542 -39.86 -8.02 -25.24
CA ARG A 542 -39.20 -7.91 -26.56
C ARG A 542 -40.07 -7.36 -27.68
N ASN A 543 -41.40 -7.41 -27.53
CA ASN A 543 -42.35 -6.90 -28.52
C ASN A 543 -42.79 -5.46 -28.18
N GLY A 544 -42.22 -4.85 -27.13
CA GLY A 544 -42.60 -3.54 -26.62
C GLY A 544 -43.92 -3.57 -25.85
N GLN A 545 -44.43 -4.74 -25.43
CA GLN A 545 -45.63 -4.83 -24.61
C GLN A 545 -45.28 -4.54 -23.15
N GLN A 546 -46.06 -3.67 -22.52
CA GLN A 546 -45.89 -3.32 -21.12
C GLN A 546 -46.09 -4.53 -20.20
N LEU A 547 -45.14 -4.74 -19.31
CA LEU A 547 -45.15 -5.77 -18.27
C LEU A 547 -45.38 -5.12 -16.90
N GLY A 548 -46.44 -5.54 -16.22
CA GLY A 548 -46.73 -5.12 -14.86
C GLY A 548 -47.28 -3.69 -14.72
N PRO A 549 -47.61 -3.30 -13.47
CA PRO A 549 -48.09 -1.97 -13.17
C PRO A 549 -46.96 -0.93 -13.31
N LEU A 550 -47.33 0.31 -13.63
CA LEU A 550 -46.43 1.46 -13.60
C LEU A 550 -46.03 1.77 -12.15
N ALA A 551 -44.74 1.63 -11.83
CA ALA A 551 -44.23 2.03 -10.52
C ALA A 551 -44.06 3.55 -10.49
N ARG A 552 -44.64 4.19 -9.47
CA ARG A 552 -44.57 5.64 -9.25
C ARG A 552 -43.89 5.92 -7.93
N PHE A 553 -42.87 6.77 -7.95
CA PHE A 553 -42.16 7.18 -6.73
C PHE A 553 -42.08 8.71 -6.66
N PRO A 554 -42.68 9.35 -5.63
CA PRO A 554 -42.59 10.79 -5.48
C PRO A 554 -41.15 11.19 -5.14
N PHE A 555 -40.66 12.24 -5.78
CA PHE A 555 -39.30 12.73 -5.65
C PHE A 555 -39.31 14.25 -5.54
N VAL A 556 -38.71 14.78 -4.48
CA VAL A 556 -38.54 16.21 -4.29
C VAL A 556 -37.14 16.57 -4.76
N HIS A 557 -37.05 17.28 -5.88
CA HIS A 557 -35.80 17.81 -6.36
C HIS A 557 -35.56 19.19 -5.73
N ASP A 558 -34.58 19.27 -4.84
CA ASP A 558 -34.31 20.44 -4.00
C ASP A 558 -33.04 21.20 -4.43
N ARG A 559 -32.68 21.10 -5.71
CA ARG A 559 -31.57 21.87 -6.28
C ARG A 559 -31.84 23.36 -6.11
N GLN A 560 -31.13 24.00 -5.19
CA GLN A 560 -31.21 25.45 -5.04
C GLN A 560 -30.80 26.08 -6.38
N PRO A 561 -31.63 26.96 -6.98
CA PRO A 561 -31.35 27.47 -8.31
C PRO A 561 -29.98 28.15 -8.27
N THR A 562 -29.02 27.58 -9.01
CA THR A 562 -27.84 28.35 -9.40
C THR A 562 -28.38 29.60 -10.08
N PRO A 563 -28.04 30.81 -9.61
CA PRO A 563 -28.64 32.03 -10.12
C PRO A 563 -28.51 32.02 -11.65
N THR A 564 -29.66 32.07 -12.33
CA THR A 564 -29.70 32.20 -13.77
C THR A 564 -29.07 33.54 -14.10
N ILE A 565 -27.82 33.51 -14.56
CA ILE A 565 -27.18 34.68 -15.14
C ILE A 565 -27.91 34.91 -16.47
N THR A 566 -28.97 35.72 -16.42
CA THR A 566 -29.35 36.52 -17.59
C THR A 566 -28.07 37.26 -17.97
N PRO A 567 -27.60 37.24 -19.22
CA PRO A 567 -26.44 38.03 -19.62
C PRO A 567 -26.81 39.51 -19.51
N SER A 568 -26.75 40.04 -18.30
CA SER A 568 -26.59 41.45 -18.04
C SER A 568 -25.11 41.70 -18.27
N LEU A 569 -24.81 42.57 -19.24
CA LEU A 569 -23.50 43.16 -19.45
C LEU A 569 -23.19 44.15 -18.31
N THR A 570 -23.31 43.67 -17.07
CA THR A 570 -22.88 44.38 -15.88
C THR A 570 -21.92 43.43 -15.19
N PRO A 571 -20.60 43.69 -15.22
CA PRO A 571 -19.62 42.80 -14.60
C PRO A 571 -19.99 42.62 -13.13
N THR A 572 -20.27 41.39 -12.72
CA THR A 572 -20.43 41.05 -11.31
C THR A 572 -19.12 41.41 -10.61
N PRO A 573 -19.14 42.26 -9.57
CA PRO A 573 -17.91 42.66 -8.90
C PRO A 573 -17.22 41.41 -8.33
N ILE A 574 -15.98 41.16 -8.74
CA ILE A 574 -15.15 40.11 -8.19
C ILE A 574 -14.81 40.52 -6.75
N VAL A 575 -15.47 39.91 -5.77
CA VAL A 575 -15.25 40.21 -4.35
C VAL A 575 -14.20 39.25 -3.79
N PRO A 576 -13.07 39.73 -3.26
CA PRO A 576 -12.09 38.89 -2.61
C PRO A 576 -12.54 38.48 -1.19
N ALA A 577 -12.22 37.26 -0.79
CA ALA A 577 -12.50 36.74 0.55
C ALA A 577 -11.27 36.06 1.15
N ALA A 578 -11.10 36.18 2.47
CA ALA A 578 -10.08 35.50 3.25
C ALA A 578 -10.71 35.04 4.57
N ILE A 579 -10.86 33.73 4.74
CA ILE A 579 -11.64 33.11 5.81
C ILE A 579 -10.72 32.27 6.67
N ILE A 580 -10.71 32.48 7.98
CA ILE A 580 -10.02 31.61 8.94
C ILE A 580 -10.82 30.32 9.06
N GLN A 581 -10.21 29.19 8.71
CA GLN A 581 -10.79 27.85 8.86
C GLN A 581 -10.53 27.31 10.28
N MET A 582 -9.31 27.46 10.78
CA MET A 582 -8.90 26.93 12.09
C MET A 582 -7.70 27.69 12.67
N ILE A 583 -7.56 27.67 14.00
CA ILE A 583 -6.35 28.12 14.71
C ILE A 583 -5.84 27.00 15.61
N ARG A 584 -4.59 26.57 15.40
CA ARG A 584 -3.91 25.54 16.19
C ARG A 584 -2.78 26.16 17.03
N PRO A 585 -2.78 25.99 18.37
CA PRO A 585 -1.66 26.41 19.21
C PRO A 585 -0.51 25.40 19.13
N ASP A 586 0.67 25.86 18.71
CA ASP A 586 1.95 25.15 18.79
C ASP A 586 2.67 25.66 20.05
N VAL A 587 2.31 25.04 21.18
CA VAL A 587 2.78 25.43 22.53
C VAL A 587 4.28 25.24 22.67
N GLU A 588 4.85 24.23 22.00
CA GLU A 588 6.29 23.93 22.01
C GLU A 588 7.09 25.06 21.37
N ASN A 589 6.64 25.54 20.20
CA ASN A 589 7.31 26.61 19.48
C ASN A 589 6.75 28.01 19.81
N ARG A 590 5.89 28.13 20.83
CA ARG A 590 5.23 29.36 21.28
C ARG A 590 4.61 30.17 20.12
N ARG A 591 3.82 29.52 19.27
CA ARG A 591 3.15 30.15 18.11
C ARG A 591 1.79 29.54 17.80
N PHE A 592 0.91 30.28 17.16
CA PHE A 592 -0.33 29.82 16.55
C PHE A 592 -0.12 29.59 15.06
N VAL A 593 -0.72 28.52 14.54
CA VAL A 593 -0.88 28.29 13.10
C VAL A 593 -2.35 28.53 12.75
N VAL A 594 -2.60 29.52 11.91
CA VAL A 594 -3.93 29.97 11.46
C VAL A 594 -4.12 29.47 10.03
N GLU A 595 -5.02 28.52 9.82
CA GLU A 595 -5.38 27.97 8.50
C GLU A 595 -6.47 28.86 7.87
N ILE A 596 -6.31 29.21 6.58
CA ILE A 596 -7.15 30.16 5.86
C ILE A 596 -7.59 29.62 4.49
N ALA A 597 -8.85 29.87 4.12
CA ALA A 597 -9.36 29.71 2.76
C ALA A 597 -9.47 31.07 2.08
N VAL A 598 -9.06 31.16 0.81
CA VAL A 598 -8.95 32.43 0.10
C VAL A 598 -9.66 32.33 -1.26
N GLU A 599 -10.53 33.30 -1.55
CA GLU A 599 -11.18 33.46 -2.85
C GLU A 599 -10.71 34.73 -3.54
N ASN A 600 -10.48 34.64 -4.85
CA ASN A 600 -9.94 35.72 -5.67
C ASN A 600 -8.62 36.29 -5.12
N GLU A 601 -7.73 35.39 -4.68
CA GLU A 601 -6.44 35.69 -4.05
C GLU A 601 -5.61 36.72 -4.84
N GLN A 602 -5.70 36.71 -6.17
CA GLN A 602 -5.01 37.67 -7.05
C GLN A 602 -5.28 39.16 -6.72
N LEU A 603 -6.42 39.47 -6.09
CA LEU A 603 -6.80 40.83 -5.68
C LEU A 603 -6.24 41.20 -4.30
N ILE A 604 -5.88 40.22 -3.47
CA ILE A 604 -5.32 40.41 -2.13
C ILE A 604 -3.79 40.45 -2.25
N LYS A 605 -3.17 41.46 -1.64
CA LYS A 605 -1.71 41.66 -1.68
C LYS A 605 -1.08 41.45 -0.32
N ARG A 606 -1.83 41.74 0.75
CA ARG A 606 -1.41 41.53 2.14
C ARG A 606 -2.59 41.10 3.00
N TYR A 607 -2.31 40.37 4.07
CA TYR A 607 -3.26 40.08 5.14
C TYR A 607 -2.94 40.91 6.37
N ARG A 608 -3.97 41.40 7.05
CA ARG A 608 -3.89 41.97 8.40
C ARG A 608 -4.62 41.05 9.35
N LEU A 609 -3.93 40.63 10.41
CA LEU A 609 -4.49 39.84 11.49
C LEU A 609 -4.43 40.65 12.79
N GLU A 610 -5.58 40.79 13.43
CA GLU A 610 -5.74 41.46 14.72
C GLU A 610 -6.12 40.43 15.77
N VAL A 611 -5.60 40.57 16.98
CA VAL A 611 -6.04 39.77 18.13
C VAL A 611 -6.82 40.68 19.06
N VAL A 612 -7.99 40.24 19.50
CA VAL A 612 -8.84 40.96 20.44
C VAL A 612 -9.20 40.05 21.61
N ASP A 613 -9.42 40.63 22.78
CA ASP A 613 -9.98 39.93 23.92
C ASP A 613 -11.44 39.56 23.62
N ALA A 614 -11.80 38.28 23.68
CA ALA A 614 -13.12 37.82 23.24
C ALA A 614 -14.25 38.28 24.17
N ASN A 615 -13.94 38.65 25.41
CA ASN A 615 -14.93 39.04 26.42
C ASN A 615 -15.17 40.56 26.42
N THR A 616 -14.15 41.35 26.14
CA THR A 616 -14.21 42.82 26.16
C THR A 616 -14.21 43.47 24.77
N GLY A 617 -13.84 42.71 23.73
CA GLY A 617 -13.69 43.19 22.35
C GLY A 617 -12.50 44.15 22.15
N LEU A 618 -11.67 44.34 23.19
CA LEU A 618 -10.52 45.24 23.13
C LEU A 618 -9.37 44.58 22.38
N LYS A 619 -8.75 45.35 21.47
CA LYS A 619 -7.58 44.90 20.72
C LYS A 619 -6.40 44.65 21.64
N ILE A 620 -5.76 43.51 21.43
CA ILE A 620 -4.58 43.03 22.13
C ILE A 620 -3.39 43.11 21.18
N GLY A 621 -2.35 43.84 21.60
CA GLY A 621 -1.11 43.94 20.85
C GLY A 621 -1.24 44.76 19.55
N SER A 622 -0.26 44.59 18.67
CA SER A 622 -0.15 45.30 17.40
C SER A 622 -0.63 44.46 16.22
N ASP A 623 -1.01 45.11 15.12
CA ASP A 623 -1.46 44.41 13.91
C ASP A 623 -0.32 43.59 13.30
N LEU A 624 -0.63 42.36 12.92
CA LEU A 624 0.28 41.49 12.22
C LEU A 624 -0.03 41.56 10.72
N PHE A 625 1.01 41.80 9.91
CA PHE A 625 0.88 41.91 8.47
C PHE A 625 1.66 40.80 7.77
N PHE A 626 1.03 40.15 6.79
CA PHE A 626 1.59 39.06 6.02
C PHE A 626 1.49 39.37 4.52
N ASN A 627 2.55 39.12 3.75
CA ASN A 627 2.56 39.32 2.29
C ASN A 627 2.04 38.05 1.59
N VAL A 628 1.42 38.18 0.40
CA VAL A 628 0.79 37.06 -0.34
C VAL A 628 1.78 36.30 -1.24
N PRO A 629 2.11 35.02 -0.92
CA PRO A 629 2.15 33.89 -1.88
C PRO A 629 1.79 32.49 -1.24
N PRO A 630 1.73 31.35 -2.00
CA PRO A 630 0.59 30.42 -2.15
C PRO A 630 0.24 29.59 -0.89
N HIS A 631 -0.10 30.23 0.23
CA HIS A 631 -0.32 29.53 1.49
C HIS A 631 -1.67 29.85 2.11
N ASP A 632 -2.43 28.78 2.27
CA ASP A 632 -3.58 28.55 3.14
C ASP A 632 -3.26 28.70 4.64
N ARG A 633 -2.13 29.31 5.04
CA ARG A 633 -1.63 29.29 6.44
C ARG A 633 -0.88 30.56 6.83
N ILE A 634 -1.16 31.08 8.03
CA ILE A 634 -0.51 32.23 8.68
C ILE A 634 0.05 31.78 10.04
N VAL A 635 1.31 32.11 10.35
CA VAL A 635 1.96 31.76 11.61
C VAL A 635 2.13 33.00 12.50
N VAL A 636 1.69 32.90 13.77
CA VAL A 636 1.59 34.02 14.71
C VAL A 636 2.28 33.69 16.03
N PRO A 637 3.27 34.45 16.54
CA PRO A 637 3.93 34.14 17.81
C PRO A 637 2.99 34.33 19.02
N PHE A 638 3.13 33.55 20.08
CA PHE A 638 2.36 33.68 21.34
C PHE A 638 2.61 35.00 22.07
N ASP A 639 3.72 35.66 21.77
CA ASP A 639 4.08 36.95 22.36
C ASP A 639 3.11 38.08 21.96
N VAL A 640 2.22 37.83 20.99
CA VAL A 640 1.10 38.73 20.68
C VAL A 640 0.00 38.71 21.74
N LEU A 641 -0.05 37.67 22.58
CA LEU A 641 -0.99 37.55 23.70
C LEU A 641 -0.42 38.17 24.97
N PRO A 642 -1.28 38.63 25.91
CA PRO A 642 -0.83 39.17 27.18
C PRO A 642 -0.04 38.12 27.96
N GLY A 643 1.14 38.49 28.49
CA GLY A 643 2.01 37.57 29.22
C GLY A 643 2.63 36.44 28.36
N GLY A 644 2.61 36.56 27.02
CA GLY A 644 3.20 35.58 26.11
C GLY A 644 2.52 34.21 26.17
N GLY A 645 1.21 34.18 26.39
CA GLY A 645 0.40 32.95 26.48
C GLY A 645 0.51 32.21 27.81
N THR A 646 1.15 32.79 28.83
CA THR A 646 1.25 32.18 30.19
C THR A 646 0.02 32.45 31.05
N VAL A 647 -0.78 33.46 30.69
CA VAL A 647 -2.06 33.77 31.31
C VAL A 647 -3.14 33.18 30.39
N GLY A 648 -3.93 32.24 30.89
CA GLY A 648 -5.07 31.72 30.13
C GLY A 648 -6.15 32.79 29.91
N GLY A 649 -6.93 32.66 28.84
CA GLY A 649 -7.95 33.64 28.46
C GLY A 649 -8.70 33.25 27.18
N ASP A 650 -9.82 33.93 26.93
CA ASP A 650 -10.60 33.81 25.69
C ASP A 650 -10.19 34.93 24.72
N TYR A 651 -9.69 34.56 23.54
CA TYR A 651 -9.17 35.47 22.53
C TYR A 651 -9.94 35.31 21.21
N GLN A 652 -10.00 36.37 20.41
CA GLN A 652 -10.60 36.34 19.08
C GLN A 652 -9.62 36.91 18.06
N PHE A 653 -9.41 36.16 16.99
CA PHE A 653 -8.57 36.57 15.86
C PHE A 653 -9.44 37.14 14.76
N VAL A 654 -9.06 38.28 14.19
CA VAL A 654 -9.78 38.98 13.12
C VAL A 654 -8.86 39.14 11.91
N LEU A 655 -9.18 38.45 10.81
CA LEU A 655 -8.40 38.46 9.57
C LEU A 655 -9.07 39.33 8.51
N ARG A 656 -8.28 40.15 7.81
CA ARG A 656 -8.70 41.01 6.69
C ARG A 656 -7.68 40.94 5.56
N GLY A 657 -8.13 40.83 4.31
CA GLY A 657 -7.30 40.98 3.12
C GLY A 657 -7.24 42.44 2.66
N LEU A 658 -6.05 42.87 2.24
CA LEU A 658 -5.74 44.23 1.81
C LEU A 658 -5.22 44.24 0.37
N ASN A 659 -5.52 45.30 -0.37
CA ASN A 659 -4.99 45.53 -1.72
C ASN A 659 -3.59 46.17 -1.69
N GLU A 660 -3.08 46.53 -2.88
CA GLU A 660 -1.78 47.17 -3.08
C GLU A 660 -1.62 48.52 -2.35
N GLU A 661 -2.71 49.22 -2.05
CA GLU A 661 -2.72 50.49 -1.31
C GLU A 661 -2.99 50.31 0.20
N ASP A 662 -2.84 49.09 0.73
CA ASP A 662 -3.17 48.74 2.13
C ASP A 662 -4.63 49.07 2.52
N ARG A 663 -5.57 49.05 1.56
CA ARG A 663 -7.01 49.16 1.84
C ARG A 663 -7.64 47.78 2.04
N VAL A 664 -8.47 47.64 3.06
CA VAL A 664 -9.22 46.40 3.33
C VAL A 664 -10.25 46.17 2.23
N ILE A 665 -10.15 45.02 1.56
CA ILE A 665 -11.02 44.64 0.42
C ILE A 665 -11.86 43.39 0.70
N THR A 666 -11.60 42.68 1.81
CA THR A 666 -12.40 41.51 2.24
C THR A 666 -13.30 41.87 3.42
N GLN A 667 -14.38 41.08 3.61
CA GLN A 667 -15.07 41.07 4.90
C GLN A 667 -14.15 40.48 5.99
N PRO A 668 -14.27 40.93 7.25
CA PRO A 668 -13.47 40.39 8.35
C PRO A 668 -13.90 38.96 8.68
N SER A 669 -12.95 38.03 8.66
CA SER A 669 -13.17 36.69 9.20
C SER A 669 -12.75 36.66 10.66
N THR A 670 -13.59 36.10 11.53
CA THR A 670 -13.28 36.04 12.97
C THR A 670 -13.30 34.62 13.51
N PHE A 671 -12.35 34.28 14.39
CA PHE A 671 -12.26 32.96 15.03
C PHE A 671 -11.96 33.12 16.52
N GLN A 672 -12.78 32.50 17.39
CA GLN A 672 -12.60 32.53 18.84
C GLN A 672 -11.74 31.34 19.31
N PHE A 673 -10.81 31.60 20.22
CA PHE A 673 -9.83 30.65 20.72
C PHE A 673 -9.66 30.80 22.23
N LYS A 674 -9.74 29.68 22.96
CA LYS A 674 -9.59 29.64 24.42
C LYS A 674 -8.27 29.00 24.82
N LEU A 675 -7.44 29.74 25.56
CA LEU A 675 -6.17 29.26 26.09
C LEU A 675 -6.31 28.88 27.58
N VAL A 676 -5.99 27.64 27.93
CA VAL A 676 -6.01 27.12 29.31
C VAL A 676 -4.57 27.01 29.83
N PRO A 677 -4.22 27.55 31.01
CA PRO A 677 -2.85 27.50 31.52
C PRO A 677 -2.49 26.09 32.01
N PRO A 678 -1.20 25.69 31.93
CA PRO A 678 -0.77 24.35 32.32
C PRO A 678 -0.85 24.12 33.85
N PRO A 679 -1.18 22.90 34.31
CA PRO A 679 -1.24 22.57 35.74
C PRO A 679 0.16 22.53 36.38
N PRO A 680 0.30 22.84 37.70
CA PRO A 680 1.59 22.84 38.38
C PRO A 680 2.15 21.42 38.54
N THR A 681 3.45 21.26 38.25
CA THR A 681 4.19 19.98 38.28
C THR A 681 4.35 19.42 39.72
N PRO A 682 4.13 18.11 39.97
CA PRO A 682 4.31 17.50 41.29
C PRO A 682 5.78 17.14 41.60
N THR A 683 6.17 17.32 42.87
CA THR A 683 7.50 17.01 43.43
C THR A 683 7.70 15.49 43.63
N ILE A 684 8.84 14.95 43.19
CA ILE A 684 9.15 13.51 43.22
C ILE A 684 9.85 13.11 44.53
N THR A 685 9.37 12.05 45.19
CA THR A 685 10.01 11.37 46.33
C THR A 685 10.64 10.04 45.85
N PRO A 686 11.88 9.67 46.26
CA PRO A 686 12.54 8.45 45.79
C PRO A 686 11.96 7.18 46.44
N THR A 687 11.75 6.13 45.64
CA THR A 687 11.30 4.77 46.05
C THR A 687 12.35 3.73 45.61
N PRO A 688 12.63 2.67 46.39
CA PRO A 688 13.84 1.87 46.27
C PRO A 688 13.84 0.81 45.15
N GLU A 689 15.06 0.37 44.86
CA GLU A 689 15.56 -0.49 43.78
C GLU A 689 14.96 -1.93 43.73
N PRO A 690 14.63 -2.48 42.55
CA PRO A 690 14.11 -3.85 42.43
C PRO A 690 15.22 -4.91 42.30
N THR A 691 15.01 -6.05 42.98
CA THR A 691 15.82 -7.29 42.93
C THR A 691 15.51 -8.10 41.66
N PRO A 692 16.49 -8.77 41.02
CA PRO A 692 16.28 -9.49 39.76
C PRO A 692 15.51 -10.81 39.92
N THR A 693 14.55 -11.05 39.02
CA THR A 693 13.84 -12.33 38.82
C THR A 693 14.33 -12.97 37.51
N PRO A 694 14.56 -14.29 37.43
CA PRO A 694 15.15 -14.93 36.25
C PRO A 694 14.18 -15.05 35.06
N THR A 695 14.68 -14.70 33.89
CA THR A 695 14.00 -14.77 32.58
C THR A 695 13.97 -16.20 32.04
N LEU A 696 12.79 -16.69 31.64
CA LEU A 696 12.62 -17.92 30.85
C LEU A 696 12.78 -17.62 29.36
N THR A 697 13.67 -18.35 28.71
CA THR A 697 13.99 -18.28 27.27
C THR A 697 12.92 -19.00 26.43
N PRO A 698 12.45 -18.46 25.29
CA PRO A 698 11.56 -19.18 24.38
C PRO A 698 12.33 -20.23 23.54
N GLU A 699 11.77 -21.45 23.38
CA GLU A 699 12.32 -22.50 22.52
C GLU A 699 12.10 -22.20 21.02
N PRO A 700 13.08 -22.50 20.14
CA PRO A 700 12.97 -22.31 18.69
C PRO A 700 12.12 -23.39 18.00
N THR A 701 11.24 -22.96 17.09
CA THR A 701 10.27 -23.79 16.35
C THR A 701 10.85 -24.36 15.04
N ASP A 702 12.05 -24.95 15.07
CA ASP A 702 12.71 -25.48 13.87
C ASP A 702 12.50 -27.01 13.70
N LEU A 703 12.12 -27.43 12.49
CA LEU A 703 11.93 -28.83 12.10
C LEU A 703 13.22 -29.64 12.23
N ILE A 704 14.38 -29.01 11.97
CA ILE A 704 15.70 -29.63 12.12
C ILE A 704 16.00 -29.91 13.61
N TYR A 705 15.61 -29.01 14.50
CA TYR A 705 15.75 -29.18 15.95
C TYR A 705 14.86 -30.33 16.48
N ARG A 706 13.64 -30.47 15.97
CA ARG A 706 12.73 -31.58 16.32
C ARG A 706 13.24 -32.94 15.83
N LEU A 707 13.82 -33.02 14.63
CA LEU A 707 14.44 -34.25 14.12
C LEU A 707 15.68 -34.65 14.96
N GLY A 708 16.52 -33.68 15.34
CA GLY A 708 17.70 -33.92 16.16
C GLY A 708 17.38 -34.48 17.55
N ARG A 709 16.30 -34.00 18.19
CA ARG A 709 15.85 -34.48 19.51
C ARG A 709 15.25 -35.90 19.45
N ALA A 710 14.53 -36.23 18.37
CA ALA A 710 13.94 -37.57 18.17
C ALA A 710 14.99 -38.66 17.91
N ILE A 711 16.09 -38.34 17.22
CA ILE A 711 17.21 -39.28 16.95
C ILE A 711 17.99 -39.60 18.24
N ASN A 712 18.02 -38.70 19.22
CA ASN A 712 18.75 -38.91 20.48
C ASN A 712 17.91 -39.53 21.60
N ASN A 713 16.61 -39.78 21.38
CA ASN A 713 15.73 -40.43 22.36
C ASN A 713 15.67 -41.96 22.14
N PRO A 714 16.13 -42.80 23.09
CA PRO A 714 16.16 -44.27 22.94
C PRO A 714 14.79 -44.90 22.66
N SER A 715 13.70 -44.26 23.10
CA SER A 715 12.32 -44.74 22.92
C SER A 715 11.73 -44.47 21.53
N GLN A 716 12.28 -43.50 20.78
CA GLN A 716 11.75 -43.07 19.46
C GLN A 716 12.65 -43.42 18.28
N ARG A 717 13.91 -43.83 18.53
CA ARG A 717 14.85 -44.36 17.53
C ARG A 717 14.28 -45.44 16.60
N PRO A 718 13.55 -46.48 17.07
CA PRO A 718 13.06 -47.52 16.16
C PRO A 718 11.98 -47.03 15.18
N LEU A 719 11.19 -46.01 15.55
CA LEU A 719 10.16 -45.41 14.68
C LEU A 719 10.78 -44.58 13.55
N VAL A 720 11.83 -43.81 13.85
CA VAL A 720 12.54 -42.99 12.85
C VAL A 720 13.32 -43.86 11.86
N ILE A 721 13.98 -44.92 12.34
CA ILE A 721 14.70 -45.89 11.50
C ILE A 721 13.72 -46.67 10.62
N GLY A 722 12.56 -47.06 11.16
CA GLY A 722 11.50 -47.73 10.40
C GLY A 722 10.96 -46.87 9.25
N PHE A 723 10.74 -45.59 9.48
CA PHE A 723 10.26 -44.65 8.46
C PHE A 723 11.27 -44.47 7.32
N PHE A 724 12.55 -44.25 7.63
CA PHE A 724 13.60 -44.12 6.60
C PHE A 724 13.83 -45.42 5.83
N GLY A 725 13.74 -46.58 6.48
CA GLY A 725 13.80 -47.88 5.81
C GLY A 725 12.70 -48.08 4.77
N LEU A 726 11.47 -47.62 5.08
CA LEU A 726 10.31 -47.71 4.18
C LEU A 726 10.47 -46.80 2.96
N VAL A 727 11.00 -45.59 3.15
CA VAL A 727 11.28 -44.64 2.04
C VAL A 727 12.34 -45.19 1.09
N VAL A 728 13.42 -45.77 1.61
CA VAL A 728 14.49 -46.36 0.78
C VAL A 728 13.99 -47.60 0.03
N LEU A 729 13.17 -48.45 0.66
CA LEU A 729 12.53 -49.60 0.00
C LEU A 729 11.59 -49.18 -1.13
N SER A 730 10.86 -48.09 -0.93
CA SER A 730 9.93 -47.52 -1.93
C SER A 730 10.68 -46.99 -3.15
N ILE A 731 11.79 -46.29 -2.93
CA ILE A 731 12.67 -45.78 -4.00
C ILE A 731 13.34 -46.94 -4.74
N GLY A 732 13.80 -47.97 -4.03
CA GLY A 732 14.38 -49.18 -4.63
C GLY A 732 13.37 -49.97 -5.49
N PHE A 733 12.11 -50.06 -5.04
CA PHE A 733 11.04 -50.71 -5.80
C PHE A 733 10.68 -49.90 -7.06
N LEU A 734 10.62 -48.57 -6.96
CA LEU A 734 10.39 -47.68 -8.09
C LEU A 734 11.50 -47.81 -9.15
N PHE A 735 12.76 -47.90 -8.70
CA PHE A 735 13.90 -48.11 -9.59
C PHE A 735 13.89 -49.50 -10.24
N PHE A 736 13.50 -50.54 -9.50
CA PHE A 736 13.35 -51.90 -10.03
C PHE A 736 12.20 -52.02 -11.05
N ALA A 737 11.11 -51.29 -10.84
CA ALA A 737 9.98 -51.24 -11.77
C ALA A 737 10.34 -50.49 -13.07
N LEU A 738 11.18 -49.46 -13.00
CA LEU A 738 11.62 -48.65 -14.16
C LEU A 738 12.72 -49.31 -15.00
N VAL A 739 13.51 -50.24 -14.45
CA VAL A 739 14.65 -50.87 -15.14
C VAL A 739 14.29 -52.19 -15.85
N ARG A 740 13.08 -52.73 -15.68
CA ARG A 740 12.63 -53.92 -16.42
C ARG A 740 12.37 -53.60 -17.90
N ARG A 741 13.37 -53.88 -18.74
CA ARG A 741 13.24 -53.87 -20.21
C ARG A 741 12.37 -55.05 -20.69
N PRO A 742 11.35 -54.83 -21.55
CA PRO A 742 10.63 -55.92 -22.20
C PRO A 742 11.46 -56.59 -23.30
N ALA A 743 11.28 -57.90 -23.46
CA ALA A 743 11.93 -58.70 -24.50
C ALA A 743 11.45 -58.29 -25.91
N LYS A 744 12.40 -58.12 -26.83
CA LYS A 744 12.17 -57.77 -28.24
C LYS A 744 11.49 -58.90 -29.03
N PRO A 745 10.52 -58.58 -29.90
CA PRO A 745 10.29 -59.30 -31.15
C PRO A 745 10.89 -58.53 -32.35
N LYS A 746 11.21 -59.30 -33.40
CA LYS A 746 11.88 -58.90 -34.65
C LYS A 746 10.91 -58.28 -35.67
N THR A 747 11.50 -57.67 -36.72
CA THR A 747 10.91 -57.18 -38.00
C THR A 747 10.13 -55.87 -37.86
N GLY A 748 10.22 -54.88 -38.74
CA GLY A 748 10.84 -54.72 -40.05
C GLY A 748 10.13 -53.53 -40.71
N THR A 749 10.90 -52.68 -41.39
CA THR A 749 10.49 -51.65 -42.36
C THR A 749 9.58 -50.49 -41.92
N GLY A 750 10.12 -49.28 -42.14
CA GLY A 750 9.37 -48.24 -42.82
C GLY A 750 9.02 -47.02 -41.97
N PHE A 751 9.45 -45.86 -42.49
CA PHE A 751 8.79 -44.58 -42.31
C PHE A 751 9.18 -43.74 -41.09
N LEU A 752 10.41 -43.23 -41.10
CA LEU A 752 10.73 -41.95 -40.47
C LEU A 752 11.54 -41.09 -41.44
N ALA A 753 11.18 -39.81 -41.47
CA ALA A 753 11.99 -38.68 -41.93
C ALA A 753 12.11 -38.48 -43.45
N GLU A 754 10.96 -38.16 -44.05
CA GLU A 754 10.83 -37.13 -45.09
C GLU A 754 10.86 -35.70 -44.50
N LEU A 755 11.10 -35.50 -43.20
CA LEU A 755 10.90 -34.18 -42.57
C LEU A 755 11.99 -33.72 -41.60
N THR A 756 13.24 -34.15 -41.80
CA THR A 756 14.39 -33.51 -41.12
C THR A 756 15.53 -33.28 -42.11
N GLY A 757 15.49 -32.12 -42.76
CA GLY A 757 16.58 -31.59 -43.59
C GLY A 757 17.76 -31.12 -42.73
N ALA A 758 18.48 -32.07 -42.16
CA ALA A 758 19.81 -31.85 -41.61
C ALA A 758 20.74 -32.98 -42.09
N VAL A 759 21.50 -32.70 -43.15
CA VAL A 759 22.57 -33.58 -43.65
C VAL A 759 23.85 -33.27 -42.89
N LYS A 760 24.42 -34.33 -42.31
CA LYS A 760 25.76 -34.36 -41.74
C LYS A 760 26.83 -34.41 -42.83
N ILE A 761 27.94 -33.80 -42.48
CA ILE A 761 29.25 -33.78 -43.09
C ILE A 761 29.79 -35.21 -43.25
N ASP A 762 30.34 -35.53 -44.43
CA ASP A 762 31.60 -36.27 -44.64
C ASP A 762 31.67 -36.82 -46.07
N GLN A 763 32.40 -36.14 -46.95
CA GLN A 763 33.24 -36.72 -48.01
C GLN A 763 33.88 -35.60 -48.84
N LEU A 764 35.21 -35.72 -49.00
CA LEU A 764 36.15 -35.16 -49.99
C LEU A 764 37.49 -34.99 -49.24
N GLU A 765 38.29 -36.06 -49.17
CA GLU A 765 39.45 -36.27 -50.06
C GLU A 765 40.32 -35.00 -50.17
N GLY A 766 41.55 -34.93 -49.66
CA GLY A 766 42.68 -35.84 -49.88
C GLY A 766 43.75 -35.06 -50.67
N GLY A 767 44.93 -34.80 -50.08
CA GLY A 767 45.99 -34.09 -50.81
C GLY A 767 47.27 -33.82 -50.02
N LYS A 768 48.31 -34.60 -50.32
CA LYS A 768 49.68 -34.59 -49.76
C LYS A 768 50.55 -33.43 -50.29
N GLY A 769 51.62 -33.10 -49.53
CA GLY A 769 52.90 -32.57 -50.07
C GLY A 769 53.64 -31.69 -49.05
N ARG A 770 54.76 -32.14 -48.44
CA ARG A 770 56.19 -31.86 -48.82
C ARG A 770 56.53 -30.36 -48.83
N SER A 771 57.70 -29.84 -48.43
CA SER A 771 58.95 -30.30 -47.82
C SER A 771 59.88 -29.06 -47.82
N ASN A 772 60.62 -28.81 -46.74
CA ASN A 772 61.96 -28.17 -46.64
C ASN A 772 62.45 -27.13 -47.69
N ARG A 773 62.94 -25.98 -47.19
CA ARG A 773 64.36 -25.48 -47.26
C ARG A 773 64.42 -24.00 -46.80
N ARG A 774 65.17 -23.69 -45.73
CA ARG A 774 66.58 -23.20 -45.69
C ARG A 774 66.84 -21.83 -46.35
N GLY A 775 67.22 -20.84 -45.54
CA GLY A 775 68.61 -20.34 -45.57
C GLY A 775 68.86 -18.82 -45.70
N LEU A 776 69.57 -18.29 -44.68
CA LEU A 776 70.60 -17.21 -44.68
C LEU A 776 70.15 -15.76 -44.91
N ALA A 777 70.76 -14.68 -44.38
CA ALA A 777 71.72 -14.31 -43.32
C ALA A 777 71.89 -12.77 -43.52
N LYS A 778 72.12 -11.86 -42.55
CA LYS A 778 73.38 -11.53 -41.83
C LYS A 778 73.14 -10.22 -41.03
N GLY A 779 73.49 -10.13 -39.73
CA GLY A 779 74.50 -9.21 -39.14
C GLY A 779 73.93 -7.84 -38.72
N GLU A 780 74.16 -7.23 -37.54
CA GLU A 780 75.32 -7.21 -36.64
C GLU A 780 74.98 -6.79 -35.19
N GLN A 781 75.76 -7.38 -34.25
CA GLN A 781 76.41 -6.87 -33.02
C GLN A 781 75.64 -6.42 -31.74
N LYS A 782 76.18 -6.96 -30.62
CA LYS A 782 75.88 -6.86 -29.17
C LYS A 782 77.20 -6.39 -28.48
N PRO A 783 77.26 -5.94 -27.20
CA PRO A 783 77.40 -6.88 -26.04
C PRO A 783 76.62 -6.43 -24.76
N LEU A 784 75.92 -7.29 -24.00
CA LEU A 784 76.37 -8.28 -22.96
C LEU A 784 76.89 -7.55 -21.69
N GLU A 785 76.57 -7.82 -20.42
CA GLU A 785 76.03 -8.98 -19.64
C GLU A 785 76.15 -8.62 -18.10
N PRO A 786 76.02 -9.51 -17.06
CA PRO A 786 74.90 -10.37 -16.62
C PRO A 786 74.82 -10.53 -15.04
N PRO A 787 74.50 -11.69 -14.39
CA PRO A 787 73.46 -11.75 -13.34
C PRO A 787 73.90 -12.41 -11.99
N ARG A 788 72.99 -12.53 -10.99
CA ARG A 788 72.66 -13.73 -10.15
C ARG A 788 72.07 -13.42 -8.74
N PRO A 789 71.40 -14.41 -8.08
CA PRO A 789 70.62 -14.30 -6.82
C PRO A 789 71.38 -14.90 -5.58
N PRO A 790 70.73 -15.39 -4.51
CA PRO A 790 70.11 -14.75 -3.34
C PRO A 790 70.82 -15.08 -1.98
N ALA A 791 70.61 -14.32 -0.88
CA ALA A 791 70.73 -14.79 0.54
C ALA A 791 70.47 -13.68 1.61
N ARG A 792 69.73 -14.04 2.68
CA ARG A 792 69.83 -13.49 4.08
C ARG A 792 71.09 -14.11 4.76
N PRO A 793 71.65 -13.70 5.93
CA PRO A 793 71.03 -13.04 7.11
C PRO A 793 71.93 -12.02 7.89
N MET A 794 71.37 -11.37 8.93
CA MET A 794 71.92 -11.11 10.30
C MET A 794 71.37 -9.81 10.93
N GLN A 795 70.53 -10.00 11.97
CA GLN A 795 70.30 -9.11 13.12
C GLN A 795 71.47 -9.28 14.14
N PRO A 796 71.45 -8.84 15.44
CA PRO A 796 70.64 -7.86 16.21
C PRO A 796 71.49 -6.95 17.16
N LEU A 797 70.86 -6.03 17.89
CA LEU A 797 70.97 -5.84 19.37
C LEU A 797 70.06 -4.65 19.77
N ALA A 798 68.92 -4.88 20.45
CA ALA A 798 68.74 -5.09 21.90
C ALA A 798 68.41 -3.77 22.61
N ALA A 799 67.58 -3.65 23.65
CA ALA A 799 66.69 -4.53 24.42
C ALA A 799 65.76 -3.57 25.22
N GLY A 800 64.62 -3.96 25.79
CA GLY A 800 64.17 -5.31 26.11
C GLY A 800 62.66 -5.43 26.31
N GLY A 801 62.24 -6.69 26.36
CA GLY A 801 60.91 -7.15 26.82
C GLY A 801 60.75 -6.97 28.32
N GLU A 802 59.55 -7.19 28.86
CA GLU A 802 59.10 -8.55 29.22
C GLU A 802 57.73 -8.97 28.63
N THR A 803 57.58 -10.28 28.53
CA THR A 803 56.60 -11.09 27.77
C THR A 803 55.59 -11.83 28.65
N MET A 804 54.36 -11.98 28.11
CA MET A 804 53.46 -13.17 28.03
C MET A 804 53.13 -14.00 29.29
N THR A 805 51.90 -14.50 29.47
CA THR A 805 51.26 -15.63 28.76
C THR A 805 49.76 -15.63 29.14
N THR A 806 48.76 -15.83 28.27
CA THR A 806 48.34 -17.10 27.66
C THR A 806 47.44 -16.90 26.44
N ALA A 807 47.56 -17.83 25.48
CA ALA A 807 46.80 -17.89 24.23
C ALA A 807 45.39 -18.49 24.43
N VAL A 808 44.40 -17.90 23.74
CA VAL A 808 43.20 -18.61 23.26
C VAL A 808 42.89 -18.11 21.86
N SER A 809 42.89 -19.03 20.89
CA SER A 809 42.34 -18.86 19.55
C SER A 809 40.85 -18.55 19.63
N VAL A 810 40.40 -17.44 19.06
CA VAL A 810 38.97 -17.11 18.97
C VAL A 810 38.56 -16.97 17.51
N ASP A 811 37.51 -17.74 17.21
CA ASP A 811 36.78 -17.92 15.98
C ASP A 811 36.30 -16.59 15.36
N ALA A 812 36.53 -16.41 14.05
CA ALA A 812 36.22 -15.19 13.31
C ALA A 812 34.79 -15.22 12.73
N THR A 813 33.80 -15.53 13.58
CA THR A 813 32.39 -15.69 13.16
C THR A 813 31.36 -14.99 14.05
N SER A 814 31.78 -14.00 14.84
CA SER A 814 30.86 -13.12 15.57
C SER A 814 31.00 -11.67 15.11
N PRO A 815 29.94 -10.99 14.67
CA PRO A 815 29.99 -9.57 14.37
C PRO A 815 30.25 -8.79 15.67
N VAL A 816 31.34 -8.02 15.71
CA VAL A 816 31.47 -6.92 16.66
C VAL A 816 30.29 -5.97 16.42
N PRO A 817 29.49 -5.62 17.44
CA PRO A 817 28.43 -4.65 17.27
C PRO A 817 29.10 -3.31 16.98
N TYR A 818 29.06 -2.86 15.72
CA TYR A 818 29.22 -1.46 15.43
C TYR A 818 28.14 -0.74 16.23
N LEU A 819 28.54 0.01 17.25
CA LEU A 819 27.64 0.96 17.91
C LEU A 819 27.09 1.85 16.80
N ALA A 820 25.81 1.66 16.46
CA ALA A 820 25.11 2.53 15.55
C ALA A 820 25.27 3.96 16.06
N MET A 821 25.72 4.86 15.19
CA MET A 821 25.84 6.27 15.50
C MET A 821 24.48 6.76 16.02
N PRO A 822 24.42 7.42 17.20
CA PRO A 822 23.16 7.89 17.75
C PRO A 822 22.55 8.91 16.81
N SER A 823 21.22 8.94 16.77
CA SER A 823 20.48 9.86 15.92
C SER A 823 20.84 11.30 16.29
N ALA A 824 21.41 12.05 15.35
CA ALA A 824 21.75 13.45 15.56
C ALA A 824 21.13 14.33 14.47
N THR A 825 20.73 15.54 14.86
CA THR A 825 20.07 16.52 13.99
C THR A 825 20.69 17.91 14.15
N LEU A 826 20.63 18.69 13.07
CA LEU A 826 20.96 20.11 13.02
C LEU A 826 19.69 20.88 12.71
N PHE A 827 19.23 21.69 13.66
CA PHE A 827 18.16 22.65 13.44
C PHE A 827 18.75 23.98 12.97
N VAL A 828 18.29 24.50 11.83
CA VAL A 828 18.76 25.78 11.28
C VAL A 828 17.98 26.93 11.91
N GLU A 829 18.56 27.58 12.91
CA GLU A 829 17.91 28.69 13.63
C GLU A 829 17.82 29.96 12.78
N SER A 830 18.87 30.26 12.02
CA SER A 830 18.90 31.41 11.12
C SER A 830 19.90 31.16 9.99
N THR A 831 19.62 31.70 8.81
CA THR A 831 20.52 31.67 7.64
C THR A 831 20.04 32.69 6.61
N ARG A 832 20.92 33.19 5.73
CA ARG A 832 20.49 33.97 4.55
C ARG A 832 19.90 33.09 3.44
N HIS A 833 20.13 31.78 3.49
CA HIS A 833 19.48 30.84 2.59
C HIS A 833 18.09 30.47 3.12
N MET A 834 17.13 31.37 2.88
CA MET A 834 15.75 31.30 3.40
C MET A 834 15.06 29.93 3.30
N PRO A 835 15.25 29.10 2.24
CA PRO A 835 14.64 27.77 2.16
C PRO A 835 15.07 26.77 3.25
N LEU A 836 16.15 27.06 4.00
CA LEU A 836 16.64 26.21 5.09
C LEU A 836 16.32 26.74 6.48
N ALA A 837 15.93 28.01 6.63
CA ALA A 837 15.63 28.58 7.94
C ALA A 837 14.44 27.84 8.60
N GLY A 838 14.59 27.43 9.85
CA GLY A 838 13.57 26.68 10.60
C GLY A 838 13.47 25.19 10.27
N ARG A 839 14.39 24.64 9.46
CA ARG A 839 14.41 23.20 9.14
C ARG A 839 15.33 22.43 10.08
N SER A 840 14.94 21.20 10.42
CA SER A 840 15.80 20.19 11.05
C SER A 840 16.35 19.25 9.98
N LEU A 841 17.65 18.97 10.04
CA LEU A 841 18.32 18.02 9.15
C LEU A 841 19.03 16.94 9.96
N SER A 842 18.80 15.68 9.64
CA SER A 842 19.52 14.56 10.27
C SER A 842 20.95 14.45 9.75
N ILE A 843 21.87 14.15 10.65
CA ILE A 843 23.24 13.78 10.30
C ILE A 843 23.24 12.30 9.94
N THR A 844 23.20 12.00 8.64
CA THR A 844 22.98 10.64 8.12
C THR A 844 24.26 9.82 7.96
N HIS A 845 25.42 10.48 7.93
CA HIS A 845 26.74 9.85 7.84
C HIS A 845 27.78 10.74 8.51
N THR A 846 28.99 10.21 8.77
CA THR A 846 30.17 11.03 9.12
C THR A 846 31.38 10.61 8.30
N PRO A 847 32.21 11.56 7.83
CA PRO A 847 32.15 13.00 8.06
C PRO A 847 31.00 13.71 7.31
N PHE A 848 30.18 14.47 8.03
CA PHE A 848 29.08 15.26 7.48
C PHE A 848 29.54 16.68 7.19
N SER A 849 29.49 17.08 5.93
CA SER A 849 30.13 18.31 5.45
C SER A 849 29.14 19.49 5.36
N LEU A 850 29.58 20.67 5.80
CA LEU A 850 28.80 21.91 5.85
C LEU A 850 29.49 22.98 4.99
N GLY A 851 28.73 23.65 4.11
CA GLY A 851 29.29 24.74 3.33
C GLY A 851 28.30 25.38 2.37
N ARG A 852 28.81 26.24 1.50
CA ARG A 852 27.97 27.01 0.60
C ARG A 852 27.48 26.21 -0.60
N ARG A 853 28.25 25.26 -1.14
CA ARG A 853 27.88 24.46 -2.33
C ARG A 853 28.57 23.10 -2.30
N GLN A 854 27.94 22.07 -2.88
CA GLN A 854 28.48 20.71 -3.03
C GLN A 854 28.90 20.05 -1.70
N ARG A 855 28.11 20.25 -0.65
CA ARG A 855 28.25 19.70 0.69
C ARG A 855 26.97 18.98 1.09
N ASP A 856 27.02 18.23 2.19
CA ASP A 856 25.86 17.48 2.68
C ASP A 856 24.74 18.43 3.17
N LEU A 857 25.12 19.57 3.76
CA LEU A 857 24.25 20.71 3.99
C LEU A 857 24.78 21.96 3.27
N ASN A 858 24.02 22.44 2.28
CA ASN A 858 24.36 23.57 1.43
C ASN A 858 23.62 24.85 1.81
N PHE A 859 24.36 25.93 2.06
CA PHE A 859 23.80 27.27 2.27
C PHE A 859 24.00 28.14 1.02
N ASP A 860 23.42 27.73 -0.12
CA ASP A 860 23.74 28.25 -1.46
C ASP A 860 23.64 29.77 -1.62
N ASN A 861 22.75 30.41 -0.84
CA ASN A 861 22.48 31.86 -0.88
C ASN A 861 23.07 32.62 0.32
N ASP A 862 23.92 31.98 1.13
CA ASP A 862 24.63 32.65 2.22
C ASP A 862 26.13 32.80 1.89
N ASP A 863 26.49 33.94 1.29
CA ASP A 863 27.89 34.25 0.92
C ASP A 863 28.84 34.38 2.12
N ASN A 864 28.33 34.46 3.37
CA ASN A 864 29.19 34.42 4.56
C ASN A 864 29.63 33.01 4.91
N VAL A 865 28.99 31.98 4.34
CA VAL A 865 29.40 30.58 4.46
C VAL A 865 30.40 30.26 3.33
N SER A 866 31.46 29.56 3.68
CA SER A 866 32.53 29.19 2.73
C SER A 866 32.12 27.95 1.95
N ARG A 867 32.68 27.75 0.74
CA ARG A 867 32.38 26.56 -0.08
C ARG A 867 32.65 25.26 0.68
N ASP A 868 33.78 25.20 1.38
CA ASP A 868 34.12 24.19 2.37
C ASP A 868 34.23 24.92 3.72
N HIS A 869 33.23 24.83 4.59
CA HIS A 869 33.20 25.67 5.79
C HIS A 869 33.52 24.87 7.06
N ALA A 870 32.80 23.79 7.31
CA ALA A 870 33.01 22.95 8.48
C ALA A 870 32.64 21.48 8.18
N GLU A 871 33.10 20.56 9.02
CA GLU A 871 32.70 19.15 8.97
C GLU A 871 32.36 18.64 10.36
N ILE A 872 31.41 17.71 10.44
CA ILE A 872 31.05 17.00 11.67
C ILE A 872 31.52 15.55 11.56
N THR A 873 32.31 15.11 12.54
CA THR A 873 32.82 13.73 12.63
C THR A 873 32.31 13.05 13.89
N TYR A 874 32.13 11.72 13.86
CA TYR A 874 31.77 10.95 15.05
C TYR A 874 32.92 10.01 15.42
N LYS A 875 33.44 10.11 16.65
CA LYS A 875 34.53 9.27 17.15
C LYS A 875 34.38 9.02 18.66
N ASP A 876 34.63 7.80 19.09
CA ASP A 876 34.63 7.40 20.51
C ASP A 876 33.34 7.79 21.25
N GLY A 877 32.18 7.66 20.59
CA GLY A 877 30.88 7.97 21.19
C GLY A 877 30.44 9.43 21.08
N VAL A 878 31.28 10.33 20.55
CA VAL A 878 31.09 11.78 20.60
C VAL A 878 31.15 12.40 19.21
N PHE A 879 30.25 13.34 18.95
CA PHE A 879 30.29 14.19 17.76
C PHE A 879 31.28 15.34 17.93
N TYR A 880 32.01 15.66 16.88
CA TYR A 880 32.93 16.80 16.84
C TYR A 880 32.64 17.67 15.64
N ILE A 881 32.71 18.99 15.80
CA ILE A 881 32.71 19.97 14.72
C ILE A 881 34.14 20.46 14.49
N THR A 882 34.54 20.55 13.22
CA THR A 882 35.87 21.03 12.81
C THR A 882 35.71 22.11 11.75
N ASP A 883 36.30 23.29 11.97
CA ASP A 883 36.35 24.35 10.95
C ASP A 883 37.36 23.99 9.84
N ARG A 884 36.94 24.09 8.58
CA ARG A 884 37.74 23.75 7.39
C ARG A 884 38.55 24.95 6.87
N LYS A 885 39.09 25.76 7.78
CA LYS A 885 39.76 27.04 7.48
C LYS A 885 38.83 27.98 6.71
N SER A 886 37.63 28.15 7.24
CA SER A 886 36.61 29.01 6.62
C SER A 886 36.98 30.50 6.72
N THR A 887 36.44 31.31 5.80
CA THR A 887 36.79 32.74 5.70
C THR A 887 36.32 33.54 6.91
N HIS A 888 35.11 33.27 7.40
CA HIS A 888 34.51 33.97 8.53
C HIS A 888 34.58 33.18 9.84
N GLY A 889 35.07 31.94 9.80
CA GLY A 889 35.19 31.05 10.96
C GLY A 889 33.89 30.36 11.35
N THR A 890 34.05 29.21 12.00
CA THR A 890 32.99 28.50 12.73
C THR A 890 33.06 28.85 14.22
N TYR A 891 31.91 29.03 14.86
CA TYR A 891 31.78 29.30 16.28
C TYR A 891 30.93 28.22 16.93
N LEU A 892 31.36 27.74 18.10
CA LEU A 892 30.61 26.80 18.93
C LEU A 892 30.29 27.50 20.26
N ASP A 893 29.01 27.67 20.55
CA ASP A 893 28.51 28.39 21.74
C ASP A 893 29.19 29.76 21.90
N GLU A 894 29.22 30.53 20.80
CA GLU A 894 29.86 31.84 20.63
C GLU A 894 31.40 31.88 20.74
N ARG A 895 32.07 30.76 21.03
CA ARG A 895 33.53 30.67 20.95
C ARG A 895 33.98 30.31 19.53
N LYS A 896 34.84 31.14 18.93
CA LYS A 896 35.45 30.85 17.62
C LYS A 896 36.35 29.62 17.72
N LEU A 897 36.24 28.71 16.76
CA LEU A 897 37.09 27.52 16.68
C LEU A 897 38.39 27.81 15.93
N ASP A 898 39.48 27.16 16.37
CA ASP A 898 40.72 27.15 15.62
C ASP A 898 40.58 26.23 14.39
N PRO A 899 41.05 26.63 13.19
CA PRO A 899 40.96 25.80 12.00
C PRO A 899 41.59 24.41 12.19
N TYR A 900 40.89 23.37 11.71
CA TYR A 900 41.28 21.96 11.78
C TYR A 900 41.42 21.37 13.19
N VAL A 901 40.98 22.08 14.23
CA VAL A 901 40.93 21.55 15.59
C VAL A 901 39.51 21.04 15.88
N PRO A 902 39.31 19.73 16.10
CA PRO A 902 37.98 19.17 16.37
C PRO A 902 37.49 19.54 17.77
N MET A 903 36.25 19.99 17.85
CA MET A 903 35.62 20.42 19.11
C MET A 903 34.34 19.62 19.38
N PRO A 904 34.17 19.05 20.59
CA PRO A 904 33.05 18.16 20.88
C PRO A 904 31.72 18.93 20.88
N LEU A 905 30.70 18.35 20.23
CA LEU A 905 29.32 18.80 20.24
C LEU A 905 28.55 18.10 21.38
N ARG A 906 27.63 18.84 22.01
CA ARG A 906 26.73 18.34 23.05
C ARG A 906 25.30 18.70 22.70
N GLU A 907 24.35 18.01 23.31
CA GLU A 907 22.91 18.34 23.18
C GLU A 907 22.67 19.84 23.35
N GLY A 908 22.02 20.46 22.37
CA GLY A 908 21.70 21.88 22.35
C GLY A 908 22.83 22.82 21.90
N SER A 909 24.03 22.32 21.60
CA SER A 909 25.17 23.14 21.14
C SER A 909 24.78 24.02 19.96
N ARG A 910 25.12 25.31 20.04
CA ARG A 910 24.89 26.29 18.97
C ARG A 910 26.12 26.43 18.10
N ILE A 911 26.01 26.06 16.83
CA ILE A 911 27.07 26.15 15.81
C ILE A 911 26.75 27.33 14.90
N ARG A 912 27.57 28.37 14.90
CA ARG A 912 27.44 29.50 13.98
C ARG A 912 28.49 29.43 12.88
N LEU A 913 28.04 29.35 11.63
CA LEU A 913 28.86 29.36 10.43
C LEU A 913 28.94 30.79 9.88
N GLY A 914 30.13 31.36 9.89
CA GLY A 914 30.35 32.76 9.53
C GLY A 914 29.55 33.73 10.41
N THR A 915 28.93 34.74 9.78
CA THR A 915 28.23 35.82 10.51
C THR A 915 26.72 35.65 10.58
N THR A 916 26.13 34.77 9.76
CA THR A 916 24.68 34.81 9.48
C THR A 916 23.96 33.47 9.58
N THR A 917 24.68 32.35 9.58
CA THR A 917 24.06 31.03 9.68
C THR A 917 24.27 30.44 11.08
N ILE A 918 23.19 30.17 11.81
CA ILE A 918 23.21 29.57 13.15
C ILE A 918 22.45 28.26 13.12
N LEU A 919 23.09 27.21 13.63
CA LEU A 919 22.57 25.85 13.74
C LEU A 919 22.53 25.45 15.21
N ARG A 920 21.57 24.62 15.59
CA ARG A 920 21.51 23.97 16.89
C ARG A 920 21.63 22.45 16.72
N PHE A 921 22.58 21.86 17.40
CA PHE A 921 22.82 20.42 17.39
C PHE A 921 21.96 19.72 18.46
N SER A 922 21.39 18.56 18.11
CA SER A 922 20.69 17.67 19.03
C SER A 922 21.06 16.21 18.73
N GLN A 923 21.22 15.37 19.75
CA GLN A 923 21.55 13.95 19.73
C GLN A 923 20.62 13.17 20.70
N SER A 924 20.06 12.05 20.25
CA SER A 924 19.31 11.11 21.10
C SER A 924 20.09 9.81 21.31
N ASN A 925 20.22 9.37 22.56
CA ASN A 925 20.89 8.11 22.94
C ASN A 925 20.00 6.86 22.76
N ASP A 926 18.92 6.98 22.02
CA ASP A 926 18.00 5.90 21.70
C ASP A 926 18.01 5.71 20.17
N PRO A 927 18.56 4.60 19.65
CA PRO A 927 18.72 4.42 18.21
C PRO A 927 17.38 4.39 17.45
N ASP A 928 16.25 4.26 18.14
CA ASP A 928 14.89 4.27 17.59
C ASP A 928 14.08 5.55 17.88
N ARG A 929 14.67 6.56 18.53
CA ARG A 929 13.96 7.80 18.89
C ARG A 929 14.53 9.01 18.16
N THR A 930 14.02 9.29 16.97
CA THR A 930 14.18 10.60 16.33
C THR A 930 12.97 11.50 16.62
N SER A 931 13.23 12.54 17.42
CA SER A 931 12.32 13.58 17.96
C SER A 931 11.40 13.16 19.12
N PRO A 932 11.26 14.00 20.17
CA PRO A 932 10.26 13.80 21.21
C PRO A 932 8.84 13.91 20.62
N GLU A 933 7.98 12.97 21.02
CA GLU A 933 6.55 12.97 20.72
C GLU A 933 5.88 14.25 21.24
N PHE A 934 5.13 14.94 20.38
CA PHE A 934 4.00 15.74 20.81
C PHE A 934 2.71 14.94 20.63
N PRO A 935 1.81 14.94 21.64
CA PRO A 935 0.49 14.34 21.54
C PRO A 935 -0.32 15.07 20.46
N GLY A 936 -1.02 14.28 19.65
CA GLY A 936 -1.58 14.69 18.37
C GLY A 936 -2.67 15.75 18.42
N VAL A 937 -2.89 16.33 17.24
CA VAL A 937 -4.14 17.01 16.89
C VAL A 937 -4.67 16.41 15.60
N ALA A 938 -5.92 15.96 15.66
CA ALA A 938 -6.75 15.46 14.58
C ALA A 938 -6.82 16.41 13.37
N PRO A 939 -7.14 15.90 12.17
CA PRO A 939 -7.32 16.69 10.97
C PRO A 939 -8.69 17.41 10.98
N TYR A 940 -8.65 18.68 10.62
CA TYR A 940 -9.67 19.38 9.87
C TYR A 940 -8.92 20.10 8.75
#